data_AF-A0A8H8JEN0-F1
#
_entry.id   AF-A0A8H8JEN0-F1
#
_cell.length_a   1.000
_cell.length_b   1.000
_cell.length_c   1.000
_cell.angle_alpha   90.00
_cell.angle_beta   90.00
_cell.angle_gamma   90.00
#
_symmetry.space_group_name_H-M   'P 1'
#
loop_
_entity.id
_entity.type
_entity.pdbx_description
1 polymer ?
#
loop_
_entity_poly.entity_id
_entity_poly.type
_entity_poly.pdbx_seq_one_letter_code
_entity_poly.pdbx_strand_id
1 'polypeptide(L)'
;MTTHRETYFLVSALAALAALFPLFFSYAHTNAPPVNPLAQSPNPDPNMSAPLTPAKPIPVRALVPYLLAVPRAIIAIPAKPIGFATYYIILIAAPALVVLDAVLAVVYFPLRVLAAMLRALYPIYVLGGAAILTGVVLGGLIVGFVKFGLILQQVRRDRAEMTEHEEWKRERRRFPFKCTLDTQRRDDLASPFNPVNQHLDKHIVSSPGTLVLEALHGVASANPNASIDDQHKVIYIAQPDRSKVALISGGGAGHEPAHSGFVGNPVYLGYYLILLINQLDLNRGRDANRSYTGDILNFGLAREQYCASNPSKAKSLKFVIVGDDVSVGKTQGEIVGRRGLAGTVLVYKIAGALANKGASLDQVHTVAQFVADRTGTIAVGLEHCHVPGSGHAESHLKNDEIEVGMGIHNEPGHSRLRPIPSLSSLVDKLLGYLFATPESDPDRAFLPWPNDKSTAKCVLLVNNLGGLSSLELGSVANCVLEKVREAGVGVERILVGTYMTSLNMPGFSITLLLLPFDDQGPATTDVLLSSLDAPAKTPAWAWTSSTPPGNTKQPSAPAKSEPAGTNEGGGNVPAEFVSAIRRACEALIRAEPEITQMDQIAGDGDCGTTLKSGAEAVLGTLESQSFTLSGVAGSISQISAVVGDAMGGTSGAFIYLSALAQGLQSVSAKPTRAEYASAAVFALDRLYTYTRARPPSRTLVDPLEAFIKSLNDENLDLGQAFDAAHHAAENTKQLAARAGRAAYVEAETVKGVCDPGAWGVRCLLRGLLDRAN
;
A
#
# COMPACT_ATOMS: atom_id res chain seq x y z
N MET A 1 -6.29 3.86 37.93
CA MET A 1 -5.23 4.45 38.79
C MET A 1 -3.87 4.09 38.21
N THR A 2 -3.30 4.90 37.30
CA THR A 2 -1.92 4.74 36.79
C THR A 2 -1.50 5.99 36.03
N THR A 3 -1.17 7.07 36.75
CA THR A 3 -0.64 8.34 36.16
C THR A 3 0.53 8.92 36.97
N HIS A 4 1.30 8.09 37.69
CA HIS A 4 2.37 8.58 38.57
C HIS A 4 3.78 7.99 38.34
N ARG A 5 4.05 7.29 37.22
CA ARG A 5 5.40 6.77 36.93
C ARG A 5 6.28 7.70 36.06
N GLU A 6 5.69 8.53 35.21
CA GLU A 6 6.45 9.40 34.30
C GLU A 6 6.96 10.67 34.97
N THR A 7 6.23 11.19 35.97
CA THR A 7 6.65 12.39 36.73
C THR A 7 7.88 12.12 37.60
N TYR A 8 8.04 10.91 38.15
CA TYR A 8 9.22 10.55 38.93
C TYR A 8 10.49 10.47 38.08
N PHE A 9 10.39 9.96 36.85
CA PHE A 9 11.53 9.89 35.92
C PHE A 9 12.01 11.28 35.49
N LEU A 10 11.08 12.21 35.25
CA LEU A 10 11.40 13.57 34.85
C LEU A 10 12.04 14.38 36.00
N VAL A 11 11.53 14.22 37.23
CA VAL A 11 12.06 14.89 38.42
C VAL A 11 13.45 14.34 38.81
N SER A 12 13.68 13.04 38.67
CA SER A 12 15.00 12.44 38.91
C SER A 12 16.05 12.81 37.84
N ALA A 13 15.64 12.94 36.57
CA ALA A 13 16.53 13.40 35.50
C ALA A 13 16.93 14.88 35.65
N LEU A 14 15.99 15.73 36.07
CA LEU A 14 16.24 17.15 36.34
C LEU A 14 17.11 17.35 37.60
N ALA A 15 16.95 16.51 38.63
CA ALA A 15 17.79 16.53 39.83
C ALA A 15 19.24 16.11 39.55
N ALA A 16 19.47 15.15 38.64
CA ALA A 16 20.81 14.73 38.22
C ALA A 16 21.52 15.81 37.37
N LEU A 17 20.77 16.54 36.53
CA LEU A 17 21.28 17.68 35.77
C LEU A 17 21.62 18.88 36.66
N ALA A 18 20.84 19.13 37.71
CA ALA A 18 21.11 20.19 38.68
C ALA A 18 22.34 19.90 39.55
N ALA A 19 22.64 18.62 39.85
CA ALA A 19 23.78 18.22 40.66
C ALA A 19 25.15 18.38 39.95
N LEU A 20 25.16 18.50 38.61
CA LEU A 20 26.39 18.67 37.81
C LEU A 20 26.73 20.14 37.50
N PHE A 21 25.84 21.07 37.84
CA PHE A 21 26.00 22.50 37.60
C PHE A 21 27.17 23.17 38.37
N PRO A 22 27.50 22.78 39.62
CA PRO A 22 28.62 23.39 40.36
C PRO A 22 30.02 22.96 39.88
N LEU A 23 30.13 21.79 39.22
CA LEU A 23 31.41 21.27 38.70
C LEU A 23 31.87 22.03 37.44
N PHE A 24 30.93 22.63 36.70
CA PHE A 24 31.21 23.37 35.47
C PHE A 24 31.91 24.71 35.73
N PHE A 25 31.65 25.37 36.86
CA PHE A 25 32.30 26.64 37.24
C PHE A 25 33.70 26.44 37.84
N SER A 26 33.97 25.32 38.51
CA SER A 26 35.27 25.09 39.16
C SER A 26 36.40 24.73 38.18
N TYR A 27 36.08 24.37 36.93
CA TYR A 27 37.07 24.05 35.90
C TYR A 27 37.45 25.26 35.03
N ALA A 28 36.60 26.30 34.97
CA ALA A 28 36.82 27.49 34.13
C ALA A 28 37.74 28.56 34.74
N HIS A 29 38.42 28.29 35.87
CA HIS A 29 39.24 29.27 36.59
C HIS A 29 40.68 28.87 36.88
N THR A 30 41.21 27.83 36.23
CA THR A 30 42.65 27.54 36.33
C THR A 30 43.21 27.22 34.94
N ASN A 31 44.22 28.00 34.53
CA ASN A 31 45.09 27.86 33.35
C ASN A 31 44.74 28.71 32.11
N ALA A 32 45.14 29.98 32.15
CA ALA A 32 45.59 30.72 30.96
C ALA A 32 46.99 31.31 31.26
N PRO A 33 47.99 31.19 30.36
CA PRO A 33 49.34 31.72 30.56
C PRO A 33 49.43 33.23 30.20
N PRO A 34 50.46 33.95 30.68
CA PRO A 34 50.51 35.42 30.63
C PRO A 34 51.16 35.92 29.33
N VAL A 35 50.67 37.06 28.81
CA VAL A 35 51.40 37.86 27.80
C VAL A 35 51.45 39.31 28.28
N ASN A 36 52.68 39.83 28.35
CA ASN A 36 53.09 41.13 28.87
C ASN A 36 52.83 42.26 27.84
N PRO A 37 52.66 43.54 28.26
CA PRO A 37 52.18 44.64 27.42
C PRO A 37 53.31 45.57 26.93
N LEU A 38 52.91 46.57 26.13
CA LEU A 38 53.54 47.87 25.78
C LEU A 38 53.59 48.06 24.24
N ALA A 39 53.33 49.21 23.61
CA ALA A 39 52.80 50.51 24.04
C ALA A 39 52.53 51.39 22.79
N GLN A 40 51.89 52.54 23.04
CA GLN A 40 51.95 53.84 22.33
C GLN A 40 50.94 54.18 21.21
N SER A 41 50.26 55.29 21.48
CA SER A 41 49.39 56.15 20.65
C SER A 41 50.26 57.11 19.78
N PRO A 42 49.75 58.06 18.93
CA PRO A 42 48.63 58.98 19.18
C PRO A 42 47.67 59.29 17.99
N ASN A 43 46.52 59.88 18.37
CA ASN A 43 45.52 60.61 17.57
C ASN A 43 46.14 61.90 16.93
N PRO A 44 45.51 62.67 15.99
CA PRO A 44 44.07 63.06 15.99
C PRO A 44 43.33 63.28 14.63
N ASP A 45 41.99 63.16 14.67
CA ASP A 45 40.86 64.02 14.17
C ASP A 45 40.93 64.82 12.82
N PRO A 46 39.82 65.39 12.27
CA PRO A 46 38.37 65.17 12.38
C PRO A 46 37.60 65.16 11.02
N ASN A 47 36.42 64.52 10.93
CA ASN A 47 35.14 65.16 10.53
C ASN A 47 34.05 64.18 10.04
N MET A 48 32.86 64.43 10.59
CA MET A 48 31.50 64.21 10.06
C MET A 48 30.81 62.84 10.21
N SER A 49 29.99 62.80 11.28
CA SER A 49 28.55 62.45 11.33
C SER A 49 28.09 61.01 11.03
N ALA A 50 27.55 60.41 12.09
CA ALA A 50 26.86 59.12 12.24
C ALA A 50 25.51 58.99 11.47
N PRO A 51 24.72 57.89 11.61
CA PRO A 51 25.00 56.54 12.13
C PRO A 51 24.62 55.41 11.14
N LEU A 52 25.26 54.24 11.24
CA LEU A 52 24.79 52.99 10.63
C LEU A 52 24.58 51.92 11.72
N THR A 53 23.35 51.43 11.82
CA THR A 53 22.97 50.19 12.50
C THR A 53 23.26 49.00 11.56
N PRO A 54 23.84 47.88 12.04
CA PRO A 54 23.93 46.68 11.23
C PRO A 54 22.90 45.62 11.62
N ALA A 55 22.42 44.93 10.58
CA ALA A 55 21.54 43.77 10.62
C ALA A 55 22.29 42.46 10.93
N LYS A 56 21.52 41.48 11.44
CA LYS A 56 21.72 40.01 11.62
C LYS A 56 22.52 39.31 10.49
N PRO A 57 23.13 38.10 10.68
CA PRO A 57 22.45 36.85 11.11
C PRO A 57 23.28 35.74 11.84
N ILE A 58 22.57 34.62 12.13
CA ILE A 58 22.94 33.32 12.74
C ILE A 58 23.18 32.27 11.59
N PRO A 59 23.61 30.99 11.75
CA PRO A 59 24.69 30.27 12.50
C PRO A 59 25.58 29.38 11.56
N VAL A 60 26.49 28.53 12.10
CA VAL A 60 26.43 27.02 12.04
C VAL A 60 27.72 26.38 12.61
N ARG A 61 27.49 25.36 13.45
CA ARG A 61 28.28 24.20 13.92
C ARG A 61 29.61 23.83 13.22
N ALA A 62 30.56 23.37 14.04
CA ALA A 62 31.32 22.09 13.99
C ALA A 62 32.36 22.15 15.14
N LEU A 63 32.77 21.12 15.89
CA LEU A 63 32.95 19.70 15.62
C LEU A 63 33.20 19.01 16.99
N VAL A 64 32.51 17.91 17.29
CA VAL A 64 32.92 16.90 18.29
C VAL A 64 33.68 15.83 17.51
N PRO A 65 34.89 15.33 17.89
CA PRO A 65 34.95 14.03 18.59
C PRO A 65 36.25 13.68 19.36
N TYR A 66 36.16 12.87 20.42
CA TYR A 66 37.08 11.74 20.76
C TYR A 66 36.50 11.02 22.02
N LEU A 67 35.80 9.91 21.84
CA LEU A 67 36.30 8.53 22.02
C LEU A 67 36.25 8.00 23.47
N LEU A 68 35.30 7.09 23.69
CA LEU A 68 35.41 5.97 24.63
C LEU A 68 36.79 5.29 24.61
N ALA A 69 37.17 4.76 25.77
CA ALA A 69 37.82 3.47 25.90
C ALA A 69 37.48 2.84 27.28
N VAL A 70 36.91 1.64 27.22
CA VAL A 70 36.53 0.68 28.30
C VAL A 70 37.80 -0.06 28.80
N PRO A 71 37.99 -0.50 30.08
CA PRO A 71 37.48 -1.79 30.64
C PRO A 71 37.15 -1.82 32.15
N ARG A 72 36.09 -2.51 32.64
CA ARG A 72 35.87 -3.96 32.91
C ARG A 72 36.78 -4.61 33.99
N ALA A 73 36.16 -5.12 35.07
CA ALA A 73 36.31 -6.48 35.69
C ALA A 73 35.89 -6.46 37.20
N ILE A 74 34.69 -6.91 37.59
CA ILE A 74 34.29 -8.21 38.20
C ILE A 74 35.11 -8.67 39.45
N ILE A 75 34.43 -8.92 40.59
CA ILE A 75 34.42 -10.16 41.46
C ILE A 75 34.17 -9.87 42.98
N ALA A 76 33.02 -10.40 43.47
CA ALA A 76 32.66 -11.13 44.71
C ALA A 76 33.00 -10.74 46.19
N ILE A 77 31.91 -10.60 47.01
CA ILE A 77 31.51 -11.21 48.35
C ILE A 77 32.48 -11.14 49.59
N PRO A 78 32.03 -11.22 50.89
CA PRO A 78 31.22 -10.37 51.78
C PRO A 78 31.95 -9.87 53.07
N ALA A 79 31.27 -9.07 53.90
CA ALA A 79 31.76 -8.49 55.15
C ALA A 79 31.51 -9.34 56.44
N LYS A 80 32.51 -9.39 57.33
CA LYS A 80 32.51 -9.00 58.78
C LYS A 80 33.79 -9.52 59.48
N PRO A 81 34.39 -8.78 60.44
CA PRO A 81 34.24 -9.19 61.85
C PRO A 81 34.35 -8.09 62.95
N ILE A 82 33.67 -8.34 64.07
CA ILE A 82 34.15 -8.34 65.47
C ILE A 82 34.71 -7.04 66.09
N GLY A 83 33.91 -6.44 66.98
CA GLY A 83 34.26 -5.35 67.89
C GLY A 83 34.93 -5.82 69.20
N PHE A 84 36.18 -6.25 69.13
CA PHE A 84 37.00 -6.50 70.34
C PHE A 84 38.33 -5.73 70.37
N ALA A 85 38.71 -5.04 69.29
CA ALA A 85 39.92 -4.23 69.19
C ALA A 85 39.71 -2.73 69.51
N THR A 86 38.46 -2.24 69.48
CA THR A 86 38.15 -0.81 69.62
C THR A 86 38.36 -0.27 71.03
N TYR A 87 38.32 -1.12 72.06
CA TYR A 87 38.36 -0.69 73.46
C TYR A 87 39.77 -0.30 73.96
N TYR A 88 40.83 -0.90 73.40
CA TYR A 88 42.22 -0.64 73.82
C TYR A 88 42.89 0.51 73.05
N ILE A 89 42.44 0.80 71.83
CA ILE A 89 42.96 1.91 71.02
C ILE A 89 42.57 3.27 71.62
N ILE A 90 41.42 3.36 72.28
CA ILE A 90 40.90 4.59 72.90
C ILE A 90 41.71 4.98 74.16
N LEU A 91 42.27 4.02 74.89
CA LEU A 91 43.08 4.30 76.10
C LEU A 91 44.50 4.77 75.79
N ILE A 92 45.02 4.51 74.59
CA ILE A 92 46.39 4.90 74.18
C ILE A 92 46.38 6.27 73.47
N ALA A 93 45.25 6.70 72.90
CA ALA A 93 45.15 7.94 72.12
C ALA A 93 44.79 9.21 72.93
N ALA A 94 44.47 9.10 74.22
CA ALA A 94 44.04 10.23 75.06
C ALA A 94 45.07 11.38 75.19
N PRO A 95 46.40 11.15 75.22
CA PRO A 95 47.38 12.24 75.25
C PRO A 95 47.50 13.01 73.93
N ALA A 96 47.14 12.41 72.79
CA ALA A 96 47.18 13.05 71.47
C ALA A 96 46.01 14.03 71.24
N LEU A 97 44.88 13.83 71.93
CA LEU A 97 43.70 14.69 71.84
C LEU A 97 43.91 16.08 72.46
N VAL A 98 44.76 16.21 73.48
CA VAL A 98 45.06 17.49 74.13
C VAL A 98 45.92 18.40 73.26
N VAL A 99 46.79 17.82 72.42
CA VAL A 99 47.59 18.57 71.43
C VAL A 99 46.73 18.98 70.23
N LEU A 100 45.73 18.16 69.85
CA LEU A 100 44.80 18.45 68.76
C LEU A 100 43.85 19.61 69.08
N ASP A 101 43.44 19.75 70.35
CA ASP A 101 42.53 20.81 70.81
C ASP A 101 43.16 22.21 70.74
N ALA A 102 44.47 22.30 71.01
CA ALA A 102 45.24 23.54 70.87
C ALA A 102 45.43 23.96 69.38
N VAL A 103 45.54 22.99 68.46
CA VAL A 103 45.62 23.24 67.01
C VAL A 103 44.25 23.62 66.43
N LEU A 104 43.16 23.02 66.93
CA LEU A 104 41.79 23.32 66.51
C LEU A 104 41.36 24.74 66.87
N ALA A 105 41.86 25.32 67.97
CA ALA A 105 41.60 26.71 68.35
C ALA A 105 42.16 27.73 67.33
N VAL A 106 43.30 27.41 66.68
CA VAL A 106 43.93 28.26 65.64
C VAL A 106 43.18 28.17 64.30
N VAL A 107 42.56 27.02 64.00
CA VAL A 107 41.73 26.81 62.80
C VAL A 107 40.31 27.37 62.96
N TYR A 108 39.80 27.50 64.18
CA TYR A 108 38.43 27.97 64.44
C TYR A 108 38.22 29.48 64.22
N PHE A 109 39.28 30.29 64.23
CA PHE A 109 39.20 31.73 64.02
C PHE A 109 38.70 32.14 62.61
N PRO A 110 39.26 31.62 61.49
CA PRO A 110 38.75 31.95 60.16
C PRO A 110 37.34 31.41 59.87
N LEU A 111 36.93 30.30 60.51
CA LEU A 111 35.59 29.73 60.35
C LEU A 111 34.50 30.58 61.02
N ARG A 112 34.80 31.27 62.13
CA ARG A 112 33.86 32.23 62.74
C ARG A 112 33.64 33.47 61.88
N VAL A 113 34.68 33.94 61.19
CA VAL A 113 34.59 35.07 60.24
C VAL A 113 33.75 34.67 59.02
N LEU A 114 33.98 33.47 58.48
CA LEU A 114 33.19 32.94 57.36
C LEU A 114 31.71 32.73 57.74
N ALA A 115 31.43 32.23 58.94
CA ALA A 115 30.06 32.09 59.45
C ALA A 115 29.36 33.43 59.66
N ALA A 116 30.10 34.48 60.08
CA ALA A 116 29.57 35.84 60.19
C ALA A 116 29.26 36.45 58.80
N MET A 117 30.12 36.23 57.79
CA MET A 117 29.86 36.66 56.41
C MET A 117 28.65 35.94 55.80
N LEU A 118 28.50 34.64 56.03
CA LEU A 118 27.36 33.87 55.57
C LEU A 118 26.05 34.32 56.24
N ARG A 119 26.08 34.68 57.54
CA ARG A 119 24.91 35.26 58.23
C ARG A 119 24.57 36.67 57.73
N ALA A 120 25.55 37.45 57.30
CA ALA A 120 25.31 38.78 56.71
C ALA A 120 24.70 38.71 55.30
N LEU A 121 24.99 37.64 54.54
CA LEU A 121 24.47 37.41 53.18
C LEU A 121 23.13 36.64 53.16
N TYR A 122 22.80 35.94 54.24
CA TYR A 122 21.56 35.16 54.38
C TYR A 122 20.26 35.98 54.14
N PRO A 123 20.12 37.23 54.61
CA PRO A 123 18.92 38.04 54.34
C PRO A 123 18.73 38.36 52.84
N ILE A 124 19.82 38.56 52.11
CA ILE A 124 19.80 38.84 50.66
C ILE A 124 19.38 37.59 49.89
N TYR A 125 19.87 36.42 50.30
CA TYR A 125 19.53 35.14 49.70
C TYR A 125 18.06 34.75 49.95
N VAL A 126 17.54 35.02 51.15
CA VAL A 126 16.13 34.78 51.51
C VAL A 126 15.19 35.75 50.79
N LEU A 127 15.56 37.03 50.66
CA LEU A 127 14.77 38.02 49.91
C LEU A 127 14.76 37.73 48.40
N GLY A 128 15.90 37.35 47.82
CA GLY A 128 15.99 36.94 46.42
C GLY A 128 15.24 35.64 46.12
N GLY A 129 15.35 34.65 47.00
CA GLY A 129 14.60 33.39 46.90
C GLY A 129 13.09 33.57 47.06
N ALA A 130 12.66 34.44 47.99
CA ALA A 130 11.24 34.77 48.17
C ALA A 130 10.65 35.50 46.95
N ALA A 131 11.40 36.41 46.32
CA ALA A 131 10.94 37.10 45.11
C ALA A 131 10.78 36.14 43.91
N ILE A 132 11.73 35.22 43.72
CA ILE A 132 11.66 34.21 42.65
C ILE A 132 10.50 33.23 42.92
N LEU A 133 10.35 32.75 44.15
CA LEU A 133 9.26 31.84 44.51
C LEU A 133 7.89 32.53 44.36
N THR A 134 7.78 33.81 44.74
CA THR A 134 6.57 34.60 44.54
C THR A 134 6.28 34.79 43.06
N GLY A 135 7.29 35.09 42.22
CA GLY A 135 7.13 35.20 40.77
C GLY A 135 6.70 33.89 40.09
N VAL A 136 7.24 32.76 40.52
CA VAL A 136 6.87 31.42 40.00
C VAL A 136 5.46 31.03 40.45
N VAL A 137 5.09 31.30 41.70
CA VAL A 137 3.74 31.02 42.22
C VAL A 137 2.71 31.94 41.56
N LEU A 138 3.01 33.22 41.39
CA LEU A 138 2.13 34.18 40.73
C LEU A 138 1.99 33.85 39.24
N GLY A 139 3.08 33.49 38.55
CA GLY A 139 3.06 33.02 37.17
C GLY A 139 2.26 31.73 37.01
N GLY A 140 2.42 30.78 37.92
CA GLY A 140 1.63 29.54 37.97
C GLY A 140 0.15 29.79 38.22
N LEU A 141 -0.20 30.72 39.11
CA LEU A 141 -1.58 31.13 39.36
C LEU A 141 -2.20 31.84 38.16
N ILE A 142 -1.46 32.71 37.46
CA ILE A 142 -1.93 33.38 36.25
C ILE A 142 -2.18 32.36 35.13
N VAL A 143 -1.22 31.46 34.89
CA VAL A 143 -1.38 30.38 33.89
C VAL A 143 -2.53 29.46 34.27
N GLY A 144 -2.69 29.15 35.55
CA GLY A 144 -3.81 28.38 36.09
C GLY A 144 -5.15 29.08 35.86
N PHE A 145 -5.25 30.38 36.12
CA PHE A 145 -6.46 31.19 35.91
C PHE A 145 -6.82 31.30 34.42
N VAL A 146 -5.82 31.46 33.55
CA VAL A 146 -6.01 31.48 32.09
C VAL A 146 -6.50 30.11 31.61
N LYS A 147 -5.86 29.01 32.03
CA LYS A 147 -6.34 27.65 31.72
C LYS A 147 -7.76 27.40 32.24
N PHE A 148 -8.06 27.84 33.46
CA PHE A 148 -9.39 27.71 34.04
C PHE A 148 -10.44 28.54 33.27
N GLY A 149 -10.10 29.75 32.84
CA GLY A 149 -10.93 30.58 31.98
C GLY A 149 -11.19 29.95 30.61
N LEU A 150 -10.16 29.37 29.98
CA LEU A 150 -10.29 28.64 28.72
C LEU A 150 -11.14 27.36 28.87
N ILE A 151 -10.99 26.63 29.97
CA ILE A 151 -11.85 25.48 30.29
C ILE A 151 -13.30 25.92 30.51
N LEU A 152 -13.53 27.03 31.22
CA LEU A 152 -14.88 27.58 31.40
C LEU A 152 -15.49 28.07 30.08
N GLN A 153 -14.70 28.64 29.18
CA GLN A 153 -15.14 29.00 27.83
C GLN A 153 -15.49 27.75 27.01
N GLN A 154 -14.67 26.70 27.07
CA GLN A 154 -14.95 25.43 26.42
C GLN A 154 -16.23 24.80 26.96
N VAL A 155 -16.40 24.71 28.28
CA VAL A 155 -17.61 24.18 28.91
C VAL A 155 -18.85 25.02 28.56
N ARG A 156 -18.72 26.35 28.45
CA ARG A 156 -19.82 27.22 27.99
C ARG A 156 -20.16 26.99 26.52
N ARG A 157 -19.15 26.77 25.66
CA ARG A 157 -19.31 26.46 24.24
C ARG A 157 -20.01 25.10 24.07
N ASP A 158 -19.52 24.08 24.76
CA ASP A 158 -20.10 22.73 24.74
C ASP A 158 -21.55 22.74 25.28
N ARG A 159 -21.84 23.60 26.27
CA ARG A 159 -23.20 23.76 26.80
C ARG A 159 -24.10 24.52 25.82
N ALA A 160 -23.59 25.50 25.08
CA ALA A 160 -24.32 26.18 24.02
C ALA A 160 -24.62 25.23 22.86
N GLU A 161 -23.64 24.42 22.43
CA GLU A 161 -23.79 23.38 21.41
C GLU A 161 -24.80 22.29 21.86
N MET A 162 -24.80 21.90 23.13
CA MET A 162 -25.81 21.00 23.71
C MET A 162 -27.21 21.64 23.78
N THR A 163 -27.29 22.95 23.99
CA THR A 163 -28.57 23.67 24.03
C THR A 163 -29.15 23.84 22.62
N GLU A 164 -28.32 24.14 21.61
CA GLU A 164 -28.70 24.12 20.19
C GLU A 164 -29.11 22.71 19.74
N HIS A 165 -28.42 21.67 20.19
CA HIS A 165 -28.77 20.29 19.86
C HIS A 165 -30.10 19.85 20.49
N GLU A 166 -30.41 20.30 21.71
CA GLU A 166 -31.69 20.06 22.36
C GLU A 166 -32.83 20.94 21.80
N GLU A 167 -32.54 22.15 21.33
CA GLU A 167 -33.50 22.99 20.58
C GLU A 167 -33.80 22.40 19.20
N TRP A 168 -32.78 21.92 18.49
CA TRP A 168 -32.94 21.15 17.24
C TRP A 168 -33.82 19.90 17.44
N LYS A 169 -33.63 19.16 18.54
CA LYS A 169 -34.50 18.01 18.90
C LYS A 169 -35.91 18.42 19.28
N ARG A 170 -36.14 19.62 19.83
CA ARG A 170 -37.49 20.14 20.13
C ARG A 170 -38.20 20.65 18.89
N GLU A 171 -37.51 21.31 17.97
CA GLU A 171 -38.07 21.75 16.68
C GLU A 171 -38.50 20.56 15.83
N ARG A 172 -37.71 19.47 15.82
CA ARG A 172 -38.07 18.22 15.13
C ARG A 172 -39.29 17.51 15.72
N ARG A 173 -39.63 17.77 16.99
CA ARG A 173 -40.87 17.28 17.64
C ARG A 173 -42.06 18.22 17.45
N ARG A 174 -41.84 19.49 17.07
CA ARG A 174 -42.90 20.51 16.89
C ARG A 174 -43.55 20.49 15.50
N PHE A 175 -42.88 19.91 14.50
CA PHE A 175 -43.44 19.75 13.16
C PHE A 175 -43.54 18.26 12.76
N PRO A 176 -44.60 17.55 13.19
CA PRO A 176 -44.92 16.27 12.59
C PRO A 176 -45.51 16.55 11.22
N PHE A 177 -44.74 16.33 10.14
CA PHE A 177 -45.32 16.29 8.80
C PHE A 177 -46.25 15.08 8.74
N LYS A 178 -47.55 15.38 8.84
CA LYS A 178 -48.67 14.46 8.72
C LYS A 178 -49.00 14.34 7.24
N CYS A 179 -48.80 13.16 6.67
CA CYS A 179 -49.48 12.75 5.44
C CYS A 179 -50.16 11.40 5.74
N THR A 180 -51.41 11.49 6.17
CA THR A 180 -52.48 10.47 6.10
C THR A 180 -52.93 10.39 4.64
N LEU A 181 -53.24 9.28 3.96
CA LEU A 181 -53.82 7.95 4.19
C LEU A 181 -53.39 7.11 2.95
N ASP A 182 -53.22 5.79 2.98
CA ASP A 182 -54.32 4.85 2.88
C ASP A 182 -53.85 3.43 3.23
N THR A 183 -54.64 2.75 4.06
CA THR A 183 -54.44 1.37 4.48
C THR A 183 -55.20 0.44 3.54
N GLN A 184 -54.52 -0.20 2.58
CA GLN A 184 -54.99 -1.46 1.98
C GLN A 184 -53.86 -2.17 1.20
N ARG A 185 -53.19 -3.12 1.86
CA ARG A 185 -52.85 -4.49 1.39
C ARG A 185 -51.65 -5.03 2.15
N ARG A 186 -51.91 -6.06 2.96
CA ARG A 186 -50.96 -7.13 3.21
C ARG A 186 -50.70 -7.83 1.88
N ASP A 187 -49.43 -8.01 1.54
CA ASP A 187 -48.81 -9.31 1.25
C ASP A 187 -47.43 -9.06 0.63
N ASP A 188 -46.41 -9.50 1.37
CA ASP A 188 -45.18 -10.17 0.94
C ASP A 188 -44.65 -9.86 -0.47
N LEU A 189 -43.49 -9.19 -0.52
CA LEU A 189 -42.24 -9.77 -1.07
C LEU A 189 -41.07 -8.82 -0.79
N ALA A 190 -40.05 -9.40 -0.15
CA ALA A 190 -38.81 -8.76 0.19
C ALA A 190 -38.11 -8.14 -1.03
N SER A 191 -37.57 -6.93 -0.85
CA SER A 191 -36.40 -6.48 -1.60
C SER A 191 -35.17 -6.78 -0.74
N PRO A 192 -34.44 -7.90 -0.96
CA PRO A 192 -33.08 -8.01 -0.48
C PRO A 192 -32.20 -7.39 -1.56
N PHE A 193 -31.49 -6.30 -1.27
CA PHE A 193 -30.18 -5.94 -1.85
C PHE A 193 -29.91 -4.48 -1.48
N ASN A 194 -29.72 -4.25 -0.19
CA ASN A 194 -28.82 -3.20 0.22
C ASN A 194 -27.42 -3.74 -0.11
N PRO A 195 -26.60 -3.08 -0.96
CA PRO A 195 -25.27 -3.58 -1.25
C PRO A 195 -24.51 -3.68 0.08
N VAL A 196 -24.23 -4.92 0.46
CA VAL A 196 -23.55 -5.26 1.69
C VAL A 196 -22.21 -4.52 1.67
N ASN A 197 -21.95 -3.67 2.66
CA ASN A 197 -20.59 -3.32 3.06
C ASN A 197 -19.87 -4.66 3.33
N GLN A 198 -19.21 -5.20 2.31
CA GLN A 198 -18.51 -6.46 2.42
C GLN A 198 -17.39 -6.28 3.44
N HIS A 199 -17.39 -7.15 4.44
CA HIS A 199 -16.42 -7.19 5.54
C HIS A 199 -14.97 -7.37 5.02
N LEU A 200 -14.33 -6.28 4.60
CA LEU A 200 -12.90 -6.23 4.24
C LEU A 200 -11.99 -6.28 5.48
N ASP A 201 -12.59 -6.24 6.67
CA ASP A 201 -11.98 -6.27 8.00
C ASP A 201 -11.58 -7.68 8.48
N LYS A 202 -11.64 -8.68 7.60
CA LYS A 202 -11.35 -10.07 7.96
C LYS A 202 -9.86 -10.37 7.78
N HIS A 203 -9.25 -10.91 8.84
CA HIS A 203 -7.84 -11.31 8.84
C HIS A 203 -7.68 -12.76 9.25
N ILE A 204 -6.72 -13.46 8.63
CA ILE A 204 -6.33 -14.82 9.00
C ILE A 204 -5.09 -14.71 9.89
N VAL A 205 -5.29 -14.74 11.20
CA VAL A 205 -4.20 -14.59 12.19
C VAL A 205 -4.48 -15.48 13.39
N SER A 206 -3.42 -16.03 14.00
CA SER A 206 -3.54 -16.73 15.30
C SER A 206 -3.89 -15.73 16.41
N SER A 207 -3.12 -14.64 16.47
CA SER A 207 -3.43 -13.46 17.28
C SER A 207 -2.74 -12.22 16.70
N PRO A 208 -3.29 -11.01 16.89
CA PRO A 208 -2.64 -9.77 16.44
C PRO A 208 -1.24 -9.56 17.04
N GLY A 209 -1.03 -9.95 18.30
CA GLY A 209 0.24 -9.73 19.01
C GLY A 209 1.38 -10.64 18.55
N THR A 210 1.06 -11.83 18.04
CA THR A 210 2.05 -12.82 17.56
C THR A 210 2.30 -12.76 16.05
N LEU A 211 1.42 -12.08 15.29
CA LEU A 211 1.43 -12.06 13.83
C LEU A 211 2.79 -11.71 13.21
N VAL A 212 3.47 -10.67 13.72
CA VAL A 212 4.77 -10.25 13.17
C VAL A 212 5.80 -11.37 13.28
N LEU A 213 5.86 -12.03 14.44
CA LEU A 213 6.86 -13.09 14.67
C LEU A 213 6.53 -14.32 13.82
N GLU A 214 5.26 -14.71 13.74
CA GLU A 214 4.78 -15.79 12.87
C GLU A 214 5.11 -15.51 11.39
N ALA A 215 4.89 -14.28 10.92
CA ALA A 215 5.24 -13.87 9.56
C ALA A 215 6.74 -13.95 9.30
N LEU A 216 7.58 -13.50 10.24
CA LEU A 216 9.05 -13.60 10.13
C LEU A 216 9.52 -15.06 10.11
N HIS A 217 8.94 -15.94 10.94
CA HIS A 217 9.21 -17.38 10.85
C HIS A 217 8.81 -17.96 9.50
N GLY A 218 7.70 -17.51 8.91
CA GLY A 218 7.29 -17.87 7.55
C GLY A 218 8.35 -17.49 6.51
N VAL A 219 8.87 -16.26 6.56
CA VAL A 219 9.93 -15.79 5.67
C VAL A 219 11.22 -16.61 5.86
N ALA A 220 11.65 -16.84 7.10
CA ALA A 220 12.86 -17.63 7.39
C ALA A 220 12.70 -19.10 6.94
N SER A 221 11.50 -19.68 7.09
CA SER A 221 11.21 -21.04 6.62
C SER A 221 11.24 -21.15 5.09
N ALA A 222 10.80 -20.11 4.40
CA ALA A 222 10.84 -20.04 2.94
C ALA A 222 12.22 -19.67 2.38
N ASN A 223 13.11 -19.09 3.19
CA ASN A 223 14.45 -18.68 2.78
C ASN A 223 15.53 -19.28 3.69
N PRO A 224 16.20 -20.38 3.28
CA PRO A 224 17.22 -21.04 4.11
C PRO A 224 18.48 -20.19 4.34
N ASN A 225 18.63 -19.06 3.63
CA ASN A 225 19.72 -18.12 3.87
C ASN A 225 19.39 -17.09 4.98
N ALA A 226 18.16 -17.08 5.49
CA ALA A 226 17.72 -16.16 6.54
C ALA A 226 17.59 -16.87 7.90
N SER A 227 17.95 -16.14 8.95
CA SER A 227 17.76 -16.51 10.35
C SER A 227 16.97 -15.43 11.07
N ILE A 228 16.36 -15.79 12.19
CA ILE A 228 15.55 -14.91 13.01
C ILE A 228 16.13 -14.78 14.42
N ASP A 229 15.99 -13.58 14.99
CA ASP A 229 16.12 -13.29 16.42
C ASP A 229 14.71 -12.97 16.94
N ASP A 230 14.09 -13.96 17.57
CA ASP A 230 12.70 -13.88 18.04
C ASP A 230 12.51 -12.79 19.09
N GLN A 231 13.52 -12.60 19.96
CA GLN A 231 13.45 -11.64 21.06
C GLN A 231 13.37 -10.21 20.53
N HIS A 232 14.13 -9.92 19.48
CA HIS A 232 14.22 -8.57 18.91
C HIS A 232 13.40 -8.41 17.62
N LYS A 233 12.73 -9.48 17.15
CA LYS A 233 11.97 -9.53 15.89
C LYS A 233 12.81 -9.10 14.68
N VAL A 234 14.06 -9.55 14.63
CA VAL A 234 15.01 -9.23 13.56
C VAL A 234 15.19 -10.45 12.67
N ILE A 235 15.08 -10.25 11.35
CA ILE A 235 15.47 -11.24 10.35
C ILE A 235 16.77 -10.80 9.66
N TYR A 236 17.72 -11.71 9.50
CA TYR A 236 19.07 -11.44 9.01
C TYR A 236 19.61 -12.60 8.18
N ILE A 237 20.70 -12.41 7.40
CA ILE A 237 21.34 -13.54 6.72
C ILE A 237 22.06 -14.42 7.73
N ALA A 238 21.77 -15.72 7.71
CA ALA A 238 22.31 -16.71 8.64
C ALA A 238 23.84 -16.76 8.68
N GLN A 239 24.48 -16.67 7.51
CA GLN A 239 25.94 -16.70 7.34
C GLN A 239 26.41 -15.55 6.46
N PRO A 240 26.57 -14.34 7.02
CA PRO A 240 26.89 -13.19 6.20
C PRO A 240 28.40 -13.03 5.97
N ASP A 241 28.77 -12.56 4.78
CA ASP A 241 30.16 -12.19 4.47
C ASP A 241 30.50 -10.84 5.12
N ARG A 242 31.30 -10.89 6.18
CA ARG A 242 31.67 -9.72 6.98
C ARG A 242 32.72 -8.83 6.30
N SER A 243 33.31 -9.25 5.18
CA SER A 243 34.23 -8.42 4.41
C SER A 243 33.52 -7.32 3.60
N LYS A 244 32.20 -7.46 3.40
CA LYS A 244 31.39 -6.55 2.59
C LYS A 244 30.63 -5.54 3.45
N VAL A 245 30.05 -4.54 2.79
CA VAL A 245 29.16 -3.56 3.43
C VAL A 245 27.85 -4.25 3.82
N ALA A 246 27.43 -4.05 5.08
CA ALA A 246 26.06 -4.30 5.51
C ALA A 246 25.15 -3.17 5.03
N LEU A 247 24.01 -3.54 4.50
CA LEU A 247 22.85 -2.67 4.66
C LEU A 247 22.23 -3.03 6.02
N ILE A 248 21.40 -2.17 6.61
CA ILE A 248 20.32 -2.53 7.54
C ILE A 248 19.06 -1.74 7.14
N SER A 249 17.92 -2.40 7.04
CA SER A 249 16.64 -1.72 6.86
C SER A 249 15.60 -2.32 7.78
N GLY A 250 14.53 -1.59 8.00
CA GLY A 250 13.36 -2.10 8.64
C GLY A 250 12.43 -0.97 9.02
N GLY A 251 11.59 -1.33 9.96
CA GLY A 251 10.65 -0.50 10.65
C GLY A 251 9.48 -1.43 10.96
N GLY A 252 8.26 -1.00 10.75
CA GLY A 252 7.12 -1.74 11.26
C GLY A 252 6.44 -2.63 10.23
N ALA A 253 5.62 -3.53 10.75
CA ALA A 253 5.01 -4.62 9.98
C ALA A 253 3.75 -4.15 9.23
N GLY A 254 3.36 -4.91 8.21
CA GLY A 254 2.22 -4.59 7.36
C GLY A 254 2.58 -4.04 5.98
N HIS A 255 3.87 -4.04 5.63
CA HIS A 255 4.37 -3.64 4.31
C HIS A 255 4.98 -4.82 3.55
N GLU A 256 4.76 -6.04 4.03
CA GLU A 256 5.34 -7.25 3.47
C GLU A 256 5.06 -7.32 1.95
N PRO A 257 6.08 -7.63 1.14
CA PRO A 257 7.36 -8.20 1.55
C PRO A 257 8.40 -7.21 2.10
N ALA A 258 8.15 -5.90 2.06
CA ALA A 258 9.06 -4.94 2.68
C ALA A 258 9.01 -5.08 4.21
N HIS A 259 10.12 -5.26 4.92
CA HIS A 259 11.51 -5.41 4.45
C HIS A 259 12.03 -6.87 4.52
N SER A 260 11.38 -7.70 5.33
CA SER A 260 11.82 -9.06 5.66
C SER A 260 12.01 -9.96 4.44
N GLY A 261 11.12 -9.84 3.44
CA GLY A 261 11.17 -10.61 2.21
C GLY A 261 12.38 -10.27 1.32
N PHE A 262 13.09 -9.18 1.60
CA PHE A 262 14.29 -8.76 0.88
C PHE A 262 15.58 -9.15 1.59
N VAL A 263 15.53 -9.91 2.69
CA VAL A 263 16.73 -10.46 3.34
C VAL A 263 17.25 -11.69 2.58
N GLY A 264 18.53 -11.68 2.23
CA GLY A 264 19.23 -12.73 1.46
C GLY A 264 20.20 -12.12 0.43
N ASN A 265 21.29 -12.81 0.07
CA ASN A 265 22.33 -12.26 -0.80
C ASN A 265 21.77 -11.78 -2.17
N PRO A 266 22.11 -10.57 -2.67
CA PRO A 266 23.16 -9.65 -2.21
C PRO A 266 22.75 -8.70 -1.05
N VAL A 267 21.68 -8.99 -0.33
CA VAL A 267 21.03 -8.08 0.62
C VAL A 267 21.04 -8.66 2.06
N TYR A 268 22.06 -8.24 2.85
CA TYR A 268 22.20 -8.17 4.34
C TYR A 268 23.26 -9.00 5.12
N LEU A 269 24.31 -8.35 5.65
CA LEU A 269 24.83 -8.33 7.07
C LEU A 269 26.38 -8.33 7.23
N GLY A 270 27.08 -7.32 6.70
CA GLY A 270 28.51 -7.04 6.97
C GLY A 270 28.85 -6.05 8.11
N TYR A 271 30.10 -5.59 8.21
CA TYR A 271 30.68 -4.82 9.34
C TYR A 271 30.45 -3.29 9.27
N TYR A 272 29.97 -2.78 8.14
CA TYR A 272 29.73 -1.36 7.84
C TYR A 272 28.25 -1.17 7.51
N LEU A 273 27.44 -0.39 8.25
CA LEU A 273 25.97 -0.39 8.07
C LEU A 273 25.44 0.89 7.37
N ILE A 274 24.46 0.73 6.48
CA ILE A 274 23.54 1.79 5.99
C ILE A 274 22.14 1.53 6.54
N LEU A 275 21.56 2.46 7.30
CA LEU A 275 20.20 2.32 7.87
C LEU A 275 19.13 2.91 6.92
N LEU A 276 18.03 2.17 6.68
CA LEU A 276 16.88 2.49 5.81
C LEU A 276 15.54 2.20 6.54
N ILE A 277 14.50 3.03 6.32
CA ILE A 277 13.43 3.32 7.30
C ILE A 277 11.99 3.16 6.72
N ASN A 278 11.06 2.44 7.39
CA ASN A 278 9.57 2.56 7.25
C ASN A 278 8.66 1.90 8.37
N GLN A 279 7.67 2.58 9.03
CA GLN A 279 6.93 2.09 10.26
C GLN A 279 5.42 1.74 10.20
N LEU A 280 5.07 0.59 10.83
CA LEU A 280 3.98 0.43 11.84
C LEU A 280 4.26 -0.52 13.06
N ASP A 281 3.96 -0.05 14.28
CA ASP A 281 3.88 -0.88 15.51
C ASP A 281 2.43 -1.33 15.74
N LEU A 282 2.16 -2.63 15.62
CA LEU A 282 0.81 -3.21 15.80
C LEU A 282 0.25 -3.08 17.22
N ASN A 283 1.02 -2.60 18.21
CA ASN A 283 0.60 -2.55 19.61
C ASN A 283 0.03 -1.21 20.09
N ARG A 284 -0.12 -0.18 19.23
CA ARG A 284 -0.64 1.13 19.65
C ARG A 284 -1.75 1.62 18.74
N GLY A 285 -2.99 1.39 19.17
CA GLY A 285 -4.16 1.96 18.52
C GLY A 285 -4.16 3.50 18.52
N ARG A 286 -4.63 4.05 17.40
CA ARG A 286 -5.05 5.45 17.14
C ARG A 286 -4.02 6.56 16.92
N ASP A 287 -2.72 6.35 17.10
CA ASP A 287 -1.68 7.38 16.82
C ASP A 287 -0.71 6.99 15.66
N ALA A 288 -1.21 6.34 14.60
CA ALA A 288 -0.44 5.94 13.42
C ALA A 288 0.01 7.12 12.51
N ASN A 289 -0.44 8.34 12.77
CA ASN A 289 -0.15 9.53 11.94
C ASN A 289 1.30 10.09 12.11
N ARG A 290 2.23 9.37 12.74
CA ARG A 290 3.62 9.83 13.02
C ARG A 290 4.71 8.85 12.59
N SER A 291 4.40 7.93 11.68
CA SER A 291 5.21 6.74 11.38
C SER A 291 6.63 7.03 10.88
N TYR A 292 6.85 8.03 10.00
CA TYR A 292 8.20 8.26 9.44
C TYR A 292 9.19 8.92 10.41
N THR A 293 8.71 9.86 11.23
CA THR A 293 9.53 10.51 12.26
C THR A 293 9.98 9.50 13.32
N GLY A 294 9.11 8.54 13.66
CA GLY A 294 9.43 7.47 14.60
C GLY A 294 10.66 6.68 14.18
N ASP A 295 10.78 6.34 12.90
CA ASP A 295 11.91 5.59 12.41
C ASP A 295 13.19 6.39 12.34
N ILE A 296 13.14 7.61 11.82
CA ILE A 296 14.32 8.48 11.75
C ILE A 296 14.93 8.63 13.15
N LEU A 297 14.08 8.81 14.17
CA LEU A 297 14.51 8.91 15.56
C LEU A 297 15.02 7.57 16.12
N ASN A 298 14.33 6.44 15.89
CA ASN A 298 14.75 5.14 16.41
C ASN A 298 16.06 4.64 15.79
N PHE A 299 16.18 4.69 14.46
CA PHE A 299 17.41 4.33 13.76
C PHE A 299 18.53 5.34 14.03
N GLY A 300 18.20 6.63 14.17
CA GLY A 300 19.14 7.66 14.61
C GLY A 300 19.69 7.38 16.01
N LEU A 301 18.82 7.04 16.97
CA LEU A 301 19.21 6.67 18.32
C LEU A 301 20.08 5.41 18.32
N ALA A 302 19.72 4.39 17.55
CA ALA A 302 20.50 3.16 17.40
C ALA A 302 21.92 3.45 16.87
N ARG A 303 22.03 4.34 15.87
CA ARG A 303 23.33 4.82 15.35
C ARG A 303 24.13 5.49 16.45
N GLU A 304 23.56 6.46 17.15
CA GLU A 304 24.26 7.20 18.20
C GLU A 304 24.70 6.28 19.36
N GLN A 305 23.85 5.34 19.78
CA GLN A 305 24.20 4.35 20.80
C GLN A 305 25.34 3.41 20.36
N TYR A 306 25.34 2.97 19.09
CA TYR A 306 26.44 2.17 18.55
C TYR A 306 27.74 2.97 18.52
N CYS A 307 27.72 4.20 18.01
CA CYS A 307 28.87 5.11 17.98
C CYS A 307 29.39 5.39 19.40
N ALA A 308 28.48 5.63 20.34
CA ALA A 308 28.78 5.87 21.75
C ALA A 308 29.25 4.62 22.49
N SER A 309 29.11 3.42 21.93
CA SER A 309 29.68 2.16 22.45
C SER A 309 30.93 1.70 21.67
N ASN A 310 31.15 2.25 20.46
CA ASN A 310 32.21 1.84 19.52
C ASN A 310 32.76 3.05 18.73
N PRO A 311 33.48 4.02 19.32
CA PRO A 311 33.70 5.30 18.68
C PRO A 311 34.85 5.25 17.67
N SER A 312 35.75 4.27 17.80
CA SER A 312 36.73 3.95 16.74
C SER A 312 36.04 3.49 15.45
N LYS A 313 34.79 3.05 15.55
CA LYS A 313 33.93 2.63 14.44
C LYS A 313 32.83 3.64 14.14
N ALA A 314 32.82 4.84 14.73
CA ALA A 314 31.76 5.81 14.45
C ALA A 314 31.68 6.20 12.96
N LYS A 315 32.83 6.17 12.25
CA LYS A 315 32.90 6.40 10.80
C LYS A 315 32.49 5.20 9.95
N SER A 316 32.23 4.04 10.56
CA SER A 316 31.83 2.80 9.86
C SER A 316 30.31 2.69 9.65
N LEU A 317 29.57 3.77 9.89
CA LEU A 317 28.12 3.84 9.73
C LEU A 317 27.74 4.99 8.81
N LYS A 318 26.79 4.74 7.92
CA LYS A 318 26.17 5.75 7.06
C LYS A 318 24.65 5.67 7.16
N PHE A 319 23.98 6.75 6.79
CA PHE A 319 22.53 6.88 6.92
C PHE A 319 21.97 7.39 5.59
N VAL A 320 20.93 6.74 5.08
CA VAL A 320 20.21 7.17 3.87
C VAL A 320 18.75 7.27 4.23
N ILE A 321 18.18 8.46 4.09
CA ILE A 321 16.75 8.68 4.28
C ILE A 321 16.12 8.64 2.89
N VAL A 322 15.18 7.72 2.68
CA VAL A 322 14.41 7.64 1.45
C VAL A 322 13.10 8.38 1.69
N GLY A 323 12.92 9.48 0.97
CA GLY A 323 11.66 10.20 0.91
C GLY A 323 11.28 10.37 -0.55
N ASP A 324 10.67 9.36 -1.15
CA ASP A 324 10.32 9.32 -2.57
C ASP A 324 8.87 9.78 -2.84
N ASP A 325 8.01 9.87 -1.84
CA ASP A 325 6.60 10.28 -2.05
C ASP A 325 6.45 11.74 -2.53
N VAL A 326 5.99 11.92 -3.77
CA VAL A 326 5.81 13.25 -4.39
C VAL A 326 4.48 13.90 -4.03
N SER A 327 3.57 13.23 -3.32
CA SER A 327 2.29 13.82 -2.91
C SER A 327 2.45 14.86 -1.80
N VAL A 328 3.43 14.65 -0.90
CA VAL A 328 3.80 15.58 0.15
C VAL A 328 4.66 16.68 -0.46
N GLY A 329 4.06 17.85 -0.67
CA GLY A 329 4.73 19.00 -1.26
C GLY A 329 5.85 19.56 -0.37
N LYS A 330 6.80 20.28 -0.95
CA LYS A 330 7.93 20.92 -0.24
C LYS A 330 7.47 21.82 0.90
N THR A 331 6.35 22.52 0.73
CA THR A 331 5.80 23.41 1.76
C THR A 331 5.22 22.61 2.94
N GLN A 332 4.44 21.56 2.64
CA GLN A 332 3.87 20.68 3.66
C GLN A 332 4.96 19.89 4.41
N GLY A 333 5.97 19.44 3.67
CA GLY A 333 7.09 18.65 4.16
C GLY A 333 8.31 19.46 4.59
N GLU A 334 8.22 20.78 4.75
CA GLU A 334 9.39 21.66 4.98
C GLU A 334 10.24 21.19 6.17
N ILE A 335 9.58 20.74 7.25
CA ILE A 335 10.26 20.27 8.46
C ILE A 335 10.44 18.75 8.46
N VAL A 336 9.38 18.01 8.11
CA VAL A 336 9.31 16.55 8.28
C VAL A 336 9.84 15.75 7.08
N GLY A 337 9.97 16.39 5.92
CA GLY A 337 10.36 15.75 4.67
C GLY A 337 9.22 15.02 3.95
N ARG A 338 9.58 14.29 2.90
CA ARG A 338 8.70 13.38 2.15
C ARG A 338 8.61 12.02 2.83
N ARG A 339 7.49 11.31 2.61
CA ARG A 339 7.30 9.92 3.05
C ARG A 339 8.16 8.95 2.21
N GLY A 340 8.58 7.85 2.82
CA GLY A 340 9.28 6.76 2.15
C GLY A 340 8.32 5.65 1.74
N LEU A 341 8.21 5.38 0.44
CA LEU A 341 7.30 4.40 -0.15
C LEU A 341 8.09 3.34 -0.96
N ALA A 342 7.45 2.77 -1.99
CA ALA A 342 7.95 1.65 -2.77
C ALA A 342 9.31 1.91 -3.45
N GLY A 343 9.71 3.18 -3.66
CA GLY A 343 11.03 3.53 -4.18
C GLY A 343 12.19 3.10 -3.28
N THR A 344 11.95 2.93 -1.98
CA THR A 344 12.90 2.36 -1.01
C THR A 344 13.43 0.99 -1.48
N VAL A 345 12.58 0.21 -2.17
CA VAL A 345 12.90 -1.12 -2.67
C VAL A 345 13.97 -1.09 -3.75
N LEU A 346 13.98 -0.06 -4.59
CA LEU A 346 15.01 0.15 -5.60
C LEU A 346 16.34 0.58 -4.97
N VAL A 347 16.29 1.41 -3.92
CA VAL A 347 17.47 1.91 -3.20
C VAL A 347 18.28 0.75 -2.62
N TYR A 348 17.69 -0.12 -1.78
CA TYR A 348 18.47 -1.22 -1.21
C TYR A 348 18.81 -2.30 -2.22
N LYS A 349 18.06 -2.45 -3.32
CA LYS A 349 18.45 -3.40 -4.38
C LYS A 349 19.76 -2.99 -5.03
N ILE A 350 19.86 -1.71 -5.44
CA ILE A 350 21.06 -1.18 -6.08
C ILE A 350 22.21 -1.12 -5.08
N ALA A 351 21.96 -0.61 -3.87
CA ALA A 351 22.97 -0.55 -2.82
C ALA A 351 23.48 -1.95 -2.43
N GLY A 352 22.58 -2.94 -2.35
CA GLY A 352 22.92 -4.31 -1.96
C GLY A 352 23.75 -5.00 -3.03
N ALA A 353 23.39 -4.82 -4.30
CA ALA A 353 24.18 -5.33 -5.41
C ALA A 353 25.60 -4.72 -5.44
N LEU A 354 25.75 -3.41 -5.19
CA LEU A 354 27.06 -2.75 -5.08
C LEU A 354 27.87 -3.26 -3.89
N ALA A 355 27.25 -3.36 -2.71
CA ALA A 355 27.87 -3.93 -1.52
C ALA A 355 28.36 -5.36 -1.77
N ASN A 356 27.56 -6.17 -2.46
CA ASN A 356 27.93 -7.54 -2.80
C ASN A 356 29.07 -7.64 -3.84
N LYS A 357 29.21 -6.64 -4.71
CA LYS A 357 30.37 -6.49 -5.62
C LYS A 357 31.64 -6.02 -4.90
N GLY A 358 31.57 -5.72 -3.59
CA GLY A 358 32.71 -5.29 -2.78
C GLY A 358 32.96 -3.78 -2.80
N ALA A 359 31.99 -2.96 -3.22
CA ALA A 359 32.10 -1.51 -3.15
C ALA A 359 32.28 -1.03 -1.69
N SER A 360 33.02 0.06 -1.51
CA SER A 360 33.27 0.63 -0.19
C SER A 360 32.00 1.23 0.43
N LEU A 361 31.98 1.40 1.76
CA LEU A 361 30.85 2.02 2.46
C LEU A 361 30.49 3.39 1.89
N ASP A 362 31.50 4.22 1.57
CA ASP A 362 31.26 5.54 0.98
C ASP A 362 30.66 5.43 -0.41
N GLN A 363 31.15 4.54 -1.27
CA GLN A 363 30.59 4.31 -2.61
C GLN A 363 29.14 3.83 -2.54
N VAL A 364 28.84 2.84 -1.69
CA VAL A 364 27.47 2.33 -1.52
C VAL A 364 26.56 3.44 -1.00
N HIS A 365 27.00 4.22 0.00
CA HIS A 365 26.23 5.34 0.54
C HIS A 365 25.95 6.42 -0.50
N THR A 366 26.98 6.86 -1.24
CA THR A 366 26.84 7.92 -2.25
C THR A 366 25.89 7.49 -3.37
N VAL A 367 25.98 6.25 -3.85
CA VAL A 367 25.06 5.76 -4.89
C VAL A 367 23.65 5.55 -4.33
N ALA A 368 23.51 5.02 -3.11
CA ALA A 368 22.20 4.84 -2.48
C ALA A 368 21.47 6.18 -2.28
N GLN A 369 22.19 7.22 -1.83
CA GLN A 369 21.64 8.56 -1.69
C GLN A 369 21.25 9.14 -3.05
N PHE A 370 22.11 8.99 -4.06
CA PHE A 370 21.81 9.46 -5.42
C PHE A 370 20.56 8.81 -6.02
N VAL A 371 20.37 7.49 -5.81
CA VAL A 371 19.16 6.78 -6.22
C VAL A 371 17.95 7.30 -5.44
N ALA A 372 18.05 7.49 -4.13
CA ALA A 372 16.96 8.01 -3.31
C ALA A 372 16.53 9.42 -3.76
N ASP A 373 17.48 10.31 -4.07
CA ASP A 373 17.21 11.68 -4.51
C ASP A 373 16.56 11.75 -5.90
N ARG A 374 16.75 10.72 -6.73
CA ARG A 374 16.20 10.62 -8.10
C ARG A 374 15.03 9.64 -8.21
N THR A 375 14.47 9.23 -7.08
CA THR A 375 13.27 8.38 -7.03
C THR A 375 12.06 9.19 -6.60
N GLY A 376 10.97 9.06 -7.34
CA GLY A 376 9.67 9.66 -7.04
C GLY A 376 8.58 8.60 -7.08
N THR A 377 7.68 8.62 -6.10
CA THR A 377 6.55 7.69 -5.99
C THR A 377 5.26 8.46 -5.72
N ILE A 378 4.16 8.04 -6.34
CA ILE A 378 2.81 8.51 -6.04
C ILE A 378 1.88 7.31 -5.88
N ALA A 379 1.08 7.29 -4.82
CA ALA A 379 0.13 6.23 -4.53
C ALA A 379 -1.32 6.69 -4.78
N VAL A 380 -2.22 5.74 -4.98
CA VAL A 380 -3.67 5.95 -4.96
C VAL A 380 -4.33 4.80 -4.22
N GLY A 381 -5.17 5.12 -3.25
CA GLY A 381 -5.99 4.17 -2.50
C GLY A 381 -7.46 4.27 -2.91
N LEU A 382 -8.10 3.11 -3.04
CA LEU A 382 -9.56 2.98 -3.24
C LEU A 382 -10.30 2.89 -1.90
N GLU A 383 -9.61 2.50 -0.82
CA GLU A 383 -10.07 2.48 0.56
C GLU A 383 -8.84 2.30 1.48
N HIS A 384 -9.01 2.52 2.78
CA HIS A 384 -8.01 2.18 3.80
C HIS A 384 -7.71 0.68 3.87
N CYS A 385 -6.50 0.35 4.34
CA CYS A 385 -6.21 -0.99 4.81
C CYS A 385 -6.83 -1.26 6.18
N HIS A 386 -7.05 -2.53 6.46
CA HIS A 386 -7.54 -3.01 7.73
C HIS A 386 -6.36 -3.54 8.56
N VAL A 387 -6.24 -3.05 9.79
CA VAL A 387 -5.14 -3.42 10.69
C VAL A 387 -5.56 -4.63 11.55
N PRO A 388 -4.85 -5.77 11.51
CA PRO A 388 -5.18 -6.91 12.35
C PRO A 388 -5.28 -6.53 13.84
N GLY A 389 -6.41 -6.81 14.46
CA GLY A 389 -6.67 -6.49 15.87
C GLY A 389 -7.23 -5.09 16.14
N SER A 390 -7.37 -4.23 15.12
CA SER A 390 -8.23 -3.06 15.24
C SER A 390 -9.71 -3.46 15.18
N GLY A 391 -10.58 -2.71 15.85
CA GLY A 391 -12.03 -2.89 15.70
C GLY A 391 -12.51 -2.53 14.28
N HIS A 392 -13.76 -2.84 13.99
CA HIS A 392 -14.40 -2.45 12.72
C HIS A 392 -14.27 -0.94 12.48
N ALA A 393 -13.78 -0.58 11.31
CA ALA A 393 -13.71 0.79 10.86
C ALA A 393 -14.90 1.08 9.94
N GLU A 394 -15.50 2.26 10.09
CA GLU A 394 -16.38 2.77 9.05
C GLU A 394 -15.56 3.06 7.78
N SER A 395 -16.17 2.90 6.60
CA SER A 395 -15.54 3.24 5.32
C SER A 395 -14.93 4.64 5.36
N HIS A 396 -13.68 4.81 4.93
CA HIS A 396 -13.04 6.11 4.90
C HIS A 396 -13.48 6.93 3.68
N LEU A 397 -13.76 6.23 2.59
CA LEU A 397 -14.15 6.79 1.30
C LEU A 397 -15.59 6.39 0.94
N LYS A 398 -16.22 7.20 0.11
CA LYS A 398 -17.52 6.85 -0.49
C LYS A 398 -17.30 5.88 -1.65
N ASN A 399 -18.34 5.12 -2.03
CA ASN A 399 -18.29 4.15 -3.13
C ASN A 399 -17.84 4.73 -4.49
N ASP A 400 -17.95 6.04 -4.69
CA ASP A 400 -17.57 6.75 -5.92
C ASP A 400 -16.34 7.66 -5.73
N GLU A 401 -15.56 7.43 -4.69
CA GLU A 401 -14.41 8.24 -4.30
C GLU A 401 -13.12 7.41 -4.24
N ILE A 402 -12.00 8.00 -4.67
CA ILE A 402 -10.64 7.46 -4.48
C ILE A 402 -9.73 8.55 -3.93
N GLU A 403 -8.61 8.18 -3.32
CA GLU A 403 -7.69 9.12 -2.68
C GLU A 403 -6.27 9.03 -3.24
N VAL A 404 -5.84 10.12 -3.86
CA VAL A 404 -4.51 10.29 -4.44
C VAL A 404 -3.53 10.74 -3.37
N GLY A 405 -2.37 10.11 -3.33
CA GLY A 405 -1.31 10.36 -2.37
C GLY A 405 -1.55 9.73 -1.00
N MET A 406 -2.46 8.76 -0.88
CA MET A 406 -2.67 8.05 0.39
C MET A 406 -1.38 7.40 0.87
N GLY A 407 -1.05 7.56 2.15
CA GLY A 407 0.13 6.95 2.74
C GLY A 407 -0.07 5.46 3.01
N ILE A 408 1.02 4.71 3.12
CA ILE A 408 0.99 3.26 3.38
C ILE A 408 0.56 2.90 4.82
N HIS A 409 0.26 3.86 5.68
CA HIS A 409 -0.27 3.63 7.02
C HIS A 409 -1.67 4.26 7.21
N ASN A 410 -2.46 4.34 6.13
CA ASN A 410 -3.73 5.06 6.10
C ASN A 410 -3.60 6.57 6.40
N GLU A 411 -2.43 7.17 6.19
CA GLU A 411 -2.31 8.61 6.31
C GLU A 411 -3.10 9.30 5.18
N PRO A 412 -3.78 10.42 5.47
CA PRO A 412 -4.50 11.18 4.47
C PRO A 412 -3.64 11.48 3.24
N GLY A 413 -4.29 11.41 2.09
CA GLY A 413 -3.70 11.72 0.82
C GLY A 413 -3.62 13.22 0.54
N HIS A 414 -3.14 13.51 -0.67
CA HIS A 414 -3.07 14.86 -1.20
C HIS A 414 -4.45 15.36 -1.66
N SER A 415 -5.25 14.51 -2.29
CA SER A 415 -6.56 14.89 -2.78
C SER A 415 -7.48 13.69 -2.96
N ARG A 416 -8.78 13.88 -2.72
CA ARG A 416 -9.80 12.91 -3.08
C ARG A 416 -10.42 13.25 -4.43
N LEU A 417 -10.73 12.22 -5.21
CA LEU A 417 -11.34 12.35 -6.53
C LEU A 417 -12.73 11.76 -6.52
N ARG A 418 -13.69 12.52 -7.06
CA ARG A 418 -15.09 12.12 -7.19
C ARG A 418 -15.72 12.81 -8.42
N PRO A 419 -16.38 12.09 -9.34
CA PRO A 419 -16.44 10.62 -9.41
C PRO A 419 -15.07 9.99 -9.71
N ILE A 420 -14.95 8.68 -9.54
CA ILE A 420 -13.75 7.91 -9.94
C ILE A 420 -13.48 8.13 -11.44
N PRO A 421 -12.32 8.68 -11.84
CA PRO A 421 -12.00 8.93 -13.24
C PRO A 421 -11.66 7.63 -14.00
N SER A 422 -11.57 7.72 -15.34
CA SER A 422 -11.01 6.63 -16.14
C SER A 422 -9.56 6.33 -15.74
N LEU A 423 -9.11 5.08 -15.95
CA LEU A 423 -7.72 4.69 -15.64
C LEU A 423 -6.70 5.60 -16.34
N SER A 424 -6.91 5.90 -17.63
CA SER A 424 -6.01 6.81 -18.37
C SER A 424 -5.94 8.18 -17.71
N SER A 425 -7.08 8.78 -17.38
CA SER A 425 -7.11 10.12 -16.76
C SER A 425 -6.51 10.12 -15.36
N LEU A 426 -6.68 9.04 -14.60
CA LEU A 426 -6.02 8.86 -13.30
C LEU A 426 -4.51 8.81 -13.47
N VAL A 427 -4.02 7.98 -14.38
CA VAL A 427 -2.58 7.83 -14.65
C VAL A 427 -1.97 9.15 -15.15
N ASP A 428 -2.66 9.88 -16.04
CA ASP A 428 -2.22 11.21 -16.48
C ASP A 428 -2.04 12.16 -15.28
N LYS A 429 -2.99 12.15 -14.33
CA LYS A 429 -2.90 12.96 -13.10
C LYS A 429 -1.73 12.54 -12.21
N LEU A 430 -1.55 11.23 -11.99
CA LEU A 430 -0.48 10.68 -11.15
C LEU A 430 0.91 10.99 -11.76
N LEU A 431 1.08 10.78 -13.07
CA LEU A 431 2.30 11.11 -13.78
C LEU A 431 2.55 12.62 -13.82
N GLY A 432 1.51 13.46 -13.83
CA GLY A 432 1.63 14.90 -13.68
C GLY A 432 2.41 15.30 -12.42
N TYR A 433 2.18 14.65 -11.29
CA TYR A 433 2.94 14.90 -10.05
C TYR A 433 4.39 14.41 -10.14
N LEU A 434 4.63 13.26 -10.79
CA LEU A 434 5.98 12.70 -10.96
C LEU A 434 6.82 13.50 -11.97
N PHE A 435 6.18 14.08 -12.98
CA PHE A 435 6.78 14.88 -14.04
C PHE A 435 6.81 16.38 -13.75
N ALA A 436 6.40 16.79 -12.54
CA ALA A 436 6.41 18.17 -12.10
C ALA A 436 7.80 18.80 -12.28
N THR A 437 7.82 19.97 -12.91
CA THR A 437 9.00 20.83 -13.03
C THR A 437 8.82 22.09 -12.17
N PRO A 438 9.89 22.84 -11.85
CA PRO A 438 9.77 24.08 -11.09
C PRO A 438 8.77 25.08 -11.69
N GLU A 439 8.55 25.03 -13.00
CA GLU A 439 7.62 25.88 -13.74
C GLU A 439 6.17 25.38 -13.64
N SER A 440 5.94 24.06 -13.65
CA SER A 440 4.59 23.49 -13.65
C SER A 440 4.01 23.32 -12.25
N ASP A 441 4.81 22.83 -11.30
CA ASP A 441 4.44 22.67 -9.89
C ASP A 441 5.73 22.75 -9.03
N PRO A 442 6.13 23.96 -8.59
CA PRO A 442 7.36 24.14 -7.80
C PRO A 442 7.35 23.39 -6.46
N ASP A 443 6.17 23.14 -5.91
CA ASP A 443 5.96 22.45 -4.64
C ASP A 443 6.20 20.94 -4.76
N ARG A 444 6.01 20.36 -5.95
CA ARG A 444 6.22 18.92 -6.23
C ARG A 444 7.32 18.59 -7.24
N ALA A 445 8.04 19.61 -7.73
CA ALA A 445 9.20 19.45 -8.60
C ALA A 445 10.40 18.85 -7.84
N PHE A 446 10.36 17.55 -7.56
CA PHE A 446 11.41 16.83 -6.83
C PHE A 446 12.42 16.16 -7.75
N LEU A 447 11.99 15.66 -8.91
CA LEU A 447 12.86 14.95 -9.84
C LEU A 447 13.55 15.92 -10.81
N PRO A 448 14.87 15.81 -11.02
CA PRO A 448 15.63 16.72 -11.88
C PRO A 448 15.50 16.31 -13.35
N TRP A 449 14.30 16.44 -13.91
CA TRP A 449 14.03 16.15 -15.32
C TRP A 449 14.85 17.06 -16.25
N PRO A 450 15.44 16.52 -17.35
CA PRO A 450 16.07 17.36 -18.36
C PRO A 450 15.01 18.19 -19.11
N ASN A 451 15.43 19.32 -19.69
CA ASN A 451 14.55 20.17 -20.51
C ASN A 451 13.96 19.40 -21.70
N ASP A 452 14.79 18.56 -22.34
CA ASP A 452 14.35 17.62 -23.37
C ASP A 452 14.14 16.24 -22.76
N LYS A 453 12.88 15.91 -22.45
CA LYS A 453 12.47 14.62 -21.88
C LYS A 453 12.77 13.42 -22.79
N SER A 454 12.97 13.62 -24.09
CA SER A 454 13.32 12.53 -25.02
C SER A 454 14.68 11.90 -24.72
N THR A 455 15.54 12.64 -24.03
CA THR A 455 16.84 12.16 -23.53
C THR A 455 16.74 11.47 -22.18
N ALA A 456 15.62 11.62 -21.46
CA ALA A 456 15.43 11.06 -20.14
C ALA A 456 15.16 9.56 -20.22
N LYS A 457 15.79 8.82 -19.32
CA LYS A 457 15.58 7.38 -19.15
C LYS A 457 15.18 7.09 -17.71
N CYS A 458 14.32 6.10 -17.48
CA CYS A 458 13.90 5.73 -16.14
C CYS A 458 13.73 4.23 -15.94
N VAL A 459 13.72 3.84 -14.67
CA VAL A 459 13.15 2.57 -14.20
C VAL A 459 11.74 2.85 -13.68
N LEU A 460 10.77 2.09 -14.16
CA LEU A 460 9.38 2.15 -13.72
C LEU A 460 9.10 1.00 -12.75
N LEU A 461 8.45 1.30 -11.63
CA LEU A 461 7.89 0.31 -10.71
C LEU A 461 6.40 0.61 -10.50
N VAL A 462 5.55 -0.36 -10.83
CA VAL A 462 4.11 -0.36 -10.55
C VAL A 462 3.85 -1.35 -9.43
N ASN A 463 3.58 -0.80 -8.24
CA ASN A 463 3.51 -1.55 -7.00
C ASN A 463 2.07 -1.70 -6.52
N ASN A 464 1.69 -2.92 -6.15
CA ASN A 464 0.41 -3.23 -5.50
C ASN A 464 0.50 -2.92 -4.00
N LEU A 465 -0.47 -2.14 -3.49
CA LEU A 465 -0.57 -1.83 -2.05
C LEU A 465 -1.18 -2.98 -1.24
N GLY A 466 -1.62 -4.04 -1.90
CA GLY A 466 -1.96 -5.33 -1.29
C GLY A 466 -3.34 -5.87 -1.69
N GLY A 467 -4.27 -4.97 -2.03
CA GLY A 467 -5.67 -5.31 -2.29
C GLY A 467 -6.09 -5.39 -3.76
N LEU A 468 -5.21 -5.14 -4.73
CA LEU A 468 -5.57 -5.27 -6.16
C LEU A 468 -5.33 -6.67 -6.71
N SER A 469 -6.15 -7.09 -7.67
CA SER A 469 -5.91 -8.31 -8.44
C SER A 469 -4.72 -8.16 -9.41
N SER A 470 -4.10 -9.27 -9.79
CA SER A 470 -3.05 -9.26 -10.81
C SER A 470 -3.55 -8.79 -12.18
N LEU A 471 -4.85 -8.99 -12.47
CA LEU A 471 -5.48 -8.53 -13.70
C LEU A 471 -5.55 -6.99 -13.75
N GLU A 472 -6.05 -6.37 -12.66
CA GLU A 472 -6.08 -4.90 -12.53
C GLU A 472 -4.67 -4.32 -12.57
N LEU A 473 -3.73 -4.90 -11.82
CA LEU A 473 -2.34 -4.42 -11.78
C LEU A 473 -1.67 -4.49 -13.16
N GLY A 474 -1.96 -5.52 -13.95
CA GLY A 474 -1.49 -5.65 -15.33
C GLY A 474 -2.06 -4.56 -16.25
N SER A 475 -3.36 -4.24 -16.11
CA SER A 475 -4.00 -3.15 -16.85
C SER A 475 -3.41 -1.78 -16.49
N VAL A 476 -3.20 -1.52 -15.19
CA VAL A 476 -2.53 -0.32 -14.69
C VAL A 476 -1.12 -0.22 -15.27
N ALA A 477 -0.33 -1.29 -15.22
CA ALA A 477 1.03 -1.29 -15.73
C ALA A 477 1.11 -1.00 -17.23
N ASN A 478 0.19 -1.55 -18.04
CA ASN A 478 0.12 -1.24 -19.47
C ASN A 478 -0.15 0.25 -19.70
N CYS A 479 -1.18 0.80 -19.04
CA CYS A 479 -1.55 2.19 -19.17
C CYS A 479 -0.41 3.14 -18.72
N VAL A 480 0.23 2.87 -17.58
CA VAL A 480 1.37 3.67 -17.09
C VAL A 480 2.54 3.62 -18.06
N LEU A 481 2.88 2.44 -18.60
CA LEU A 481 3.97 2.30 -19.56
C LEU A 481 3.71 3.09 -20.86
N GLU A 482 2.49 3.02 -21.39
CA GLU A 482 2.07 3.80 -22.57
C GLU A 482 2.19 5.30 -22.29
N LYS A 483 1.65 5.78 -21.16
CA LYS A 483 1.67 7.20 -20.80
C LYS A 483 3.06 7.76 -20.52
N VAL A 484 3.96 6.98 -19.92
CA VAL A 484 5.37 7.38 -19.74
C VAL A 484 6.08 7.51 -21.09
N ARG A 485 5.79 6.61 -22.05
CA ARG A 485 6.33 6.67 -23.43
C ARG A 485 5.74 7.84 -24.22
N GLU A 486 4.45 8.12 -24.09
CA GLU A 486 3.79 9.29 -24.70
C GLU A 486 4.40 10.61 -24.20
N ALA A 487 4.81 10.66 -22.93
CA ALA A 487 5.55 11.79 -22.35
C ALA A 487 6.99 11.92 -22.86
N GLY A 488 7.44 11.04 -23.77
CA GLY A 488 8.76 11.04 -24.38
C GLY A 488 9.86 10.39 -23.53
N VAL A 489 9.55 9.79 -22.39
CA VAL A 489 10.56 9.22 -21.48
C VAL A 489 10.86 7.76 -21.84
N GLY A 490 12.15 7.43 -21.98
CA GLY A 490 12.59 6.07 -22.22
C GLY A 490 12.49 5.20 -20.96
N VAL A 491 11.74 4.09 -21.01
CA VAL A 491 11.67 3.13 -19.90
C VAL A 491 12.69 2.02 -20.15
N GLU A 492 13.68 1.89 -19.27
CA GLU A 492 14.74 0.88 -19.38
C GLU A 492 14.38 -0.41 -18.65
N ARG A 493 13.62 -0.35 -17.55
CA ARG A 493 13.11 -1.52 -16.81
C ARG A 493 11.72 -1.22 -16.26
N ILE A 494 10.85 -2.22 -16.20
CA ILE A 494 9.49 -2.10 -15.66
C ILE A 494 9.18 -3.20 -14.65
N LEU A 495 9.21 -2.91 -13.37
CA LEU A 495 8.83 -3.84 -12.31
C LEU A 495 7.33 -3.74 -12.06
N VAL A 496 6.62 -4.86 -12.04
CA VAL A 496 5.18 -4.92 -11.72
C VAL A 496 4.97 -6.00 -10.68
N GLY A 497 4.28 -5.69 -9.59
CA GLY A 497 3.99 -6.67 -8.54
C GLY A 497 3.84 -6.05 -7.16
N THR A 498 4.03 -6.87 -6.13
CA THR A 498 3.87 -6.49 -4.74
C THR A 498 5.24 -6.37 -4.07
N TYR A 499 5.74 -5.15 -3.93
CA TYR A 499 7.09 -4.87 -3.41
C TYR A 499 7.06 -4.18 -2.04
N MET A 500 6.09 -3.30 -1.81
CA MET A 500 5.83 -2.65 -0.52
C MET A 500 4.32 -2.41 -0.38
N THR A 501 3.68 -3.18 0.50
CA THR A 501 2.22 -3.11 0.69
C THR A 501 1.83 -2.06 1.73
N SER A 502 0.52 -1.91 1.91
CA SER A 502 -0.15 -1.43 3.10
C SER A 502 -1.22 -2.47 3.44
N LEU A 503 -0.79 -3.60 4.02
CA LEU A 503 -1.64 -4.75 4.35
C LEU A 503 -2.54 -5.16 3.17
N ASN A 504 -3.85 -4.97 3.28
CA ASN A 504 -4.84 -5.28 2.26
C ASN A 504 -5.41 -4.04 1.55
N MET A 505 -4.68 -2.90 1.56
CA MET A 505 -5.14 -1.66 0.91
C MET A 505 -5.45 -1.90 -0.57
N PRO A 506 -6.70 -1.71 -1.02
CA PRO A 506 -7.00 -1.73 -2.44
C PRO A 506 -6.41 -0.47 -3.05
N GLY A 507 -5.35 -0.62 -3.85
CA GLY A 507 -4.65 0.52 -4.44
C GLY A 507 -3.31 0.14 -5.06
N PHE A 508 -2.71 1.12 -5.74
CA PHE A 508 -1.39 0.96 -6.36
C PHE A 508 -0.54 2.21 -6.18
N SER A 509 0.76 2.07 -6.40
CA SER A 509 1.68 3.19 -6.52
C SER A 509 2.52 3.10 -7.77
N ILE A 510 2.83 4.25 -8.37
CA ILE A 510 3.75 4.41 -9.48
C ILE A 510 5.03 5.02 -8.94
N THR A 511 6.16 4.36 -9.20
CA THR A 511 7.50 4.82 -8.85
C THR A 511 8.32 5.00 -10.12
N LEU A 512 8.99 6.14 -10.25
CA LEU A 512 9.99 6.40 -11.28
C LEU A 512 11.35 6.66 -10.61
N LEU A 513 12.36 5.89 -11.00
CA LEU A 513 13.77 6.21 -10.76
C LEU A 513 14.34 6.82 -12.04
N LEU A 514 14.64 8.12 -12.00
CA LEU A 514 15.27 8.84 -13.11
C LEU A 514 16.74 8.45 -13.21
N LEU A 515 17.13 7.86 -14.34
CA LEU A 515 18.50 7.43 -14.59
C LEU A 515 19.40 8.64 -14.91
N PRO A 516 20.72 8.53 -14.65
CA PRO A 516 21.71 9.50 -15.08
C PRO A 516 21.59 9.81 -16.57
N PHE A 517 21.78 11.09 -16.91
CA PHE A 517 22.02 11.57 -18.26
C PHE A 517 23.37 12.32 -18.26
N ASP A 518 24.04 12.36 -19.41
CA ASP A 518 25.33 13.06 -19.62
C ASP A 518 26.45 12.70 -18.62
N ASP A 519 26.54 11.42 -18.21
CA ASP A 519 27.49 10.92 -17.20
C ASP A 519 27.44 11.67 -15.85
N GLN A 520 26.32 12.34 -15.55
CA GLN A 520 26.17 13.06 -14.29
C GLN A 520 25.85 12.14 -13.12
N GLY A 521 26.63 12.30 -12.04
CA GLY A 521 26.40 11.63 -10.77
C GLY A 521 27.50 10.63 -10.39
N PRO A 522 27.35 9.96 -9.25
CA PRO A 522 28.35 9.04 -8.72
C PRO A 522 28.33 7.64 -9.36
N ALA A 523 27.35 7.36 -10.22
CA ALA A 523 27.20 6.09 -10.93
C ALA A 523 26.60 6.34 -12.31
N THR A 524 27.07 5.59 -13.32
CA THR A 524 26.51 5.60 -14.67
C THR A 524 25.21 4.81 -14.72
N THR A 525 24.43 5.04 -15.79
CA THR A 525 23.21 4.25 -16.07
C THR A 525 23.49 2.75 -16.09
N ASP A 526 24.58 2.30 -16.69
CA ASP A 526 24.95 0.88 -16.73
C ASP A 526 25.25 0.31 -15.34
N VAL A 527 25.86 1.10 -14.44
CA VAL A 527 26.10 0.66 -13.06
C VAL A 527 24.78 0.48 -12.31
N LEU A 528 23.82 1.41 -12.48
CA LEU A 528 22.51 1.29 -11.83
C LEU A 528 21.70 0.12 -12.39
N LEU A 529 21.62 0.00 -13.72
CA LEU A 529 20.88 -1.08 -14.39
C LEU A 529 21.49 -2.46 -14.09
N SER A 530 22.81 -2.61 -14.21
CA SER A 530 23.47 -3.89 -13.86
C SER A 530 23.36 -4.26 -12.37
N SER A 531 23.17 -3.27 -11.49
CA SER A 531 22.95 -3.51 -10.05
C SER A 531 21.49 -3.90 -9.77
N LEU A 532 20.54 -3.30 -10.49
CA LEU A 532 19.13 -3.68 -10.46
C LEU A 532 18.93 -5.10 -11.02
N ASP A 533 19.56 -5.41 -12.15
CA ASP A 533 19.49 -6.70 -12.86
C ASP A 533 20.24 -7.82 -12.15
N ALA A 534 21.16 -7.49 -11.23
CA ALA A 534 21.90 -8.50 -10.49
C ALA A 534 20.94 -9.47 -9.77
N PRO A 535 21.11 -10.80 -9.90
CA PRO A 535 20.24 -11.75 -9.22
C PRO A 535 20.20 -11.51 -7.71
N ALA A 536 19.01 -11.63 -7.11
CA ALA A 536 18.81 -11.59 -5.67
C ALA A 536 18.23 -12.91 -5.18
N LYS A 537 18.92 -13.53 -4.22
CA LYS A 537 18.49 -14.74 -3.51
C LYS A 537 17.61 -14.34 -2.32
N THR A 538 16.52 -13.66 -2.62
CA THR A 538 15.53 -13.20 -1.64
C THR A 538 14.14 -13.63 -2.09
N PRO A 539 13.22 -13.98 -1.18
CA PRO A 539 11.89 -14.46 -1.56
C PRO A 539 11.04 -13.39 -2.26
N ALA A 540 11.35 -12.10 -2.06
CA ALA A 540 10.52 -10.99 -2.57
C ALA A 540 11.05 -10.28 -3.82
N TRP A 541 12.24 -10.63 -4.32
CA TRP A 541 12.77 -10.03 -5.54
C TRP A 541 12.53 -10.94 -6.75
N ALA A 542 11.29 -10.93 -7.25
CA ALA A 542 10.85 -11.77 -8.37
C ALA A 542 11.12 -11.15 -9.76
N TRP A 543 12.00 -10.14 -9.86
CA TRP A 543 12.32 -9.47 -11.11
C TRP A 543 13.19 -10.32 -12.03
N THR A 544 12.83 -10.41 -13.32
CA THR A 544 13.45 -11.36 -14.26
C THR A 544 13.94 -10.75 -15.57
N SER A 545 13.64 -9.48 -15.88
CA SER A 545 14.02 -8.87 -17.16
C SER A 545 15.19 -7.89 -17.04
N SER A 546 16.27 -8.16 -17.75
CA SER A 546 17.41 -7.24 -17.90
C SER A 546 17.36 -6.45 -19.21
N THR A 547 16.17 -6.30 -19.80
CA THR A 547 15.97 -5.58 -21.07
C THR A 547 14.85 -4.56 -20.97
N PRO A 548 14.89 -3.50 -21.80
CA PRO A 548 13.76 -2.59 -21.96
C PRO A 548 12.46 -3.34 -22.29
N PRO A 549 11.29 -2.87 -21.80
CA PRO A 549 10.01 -3.43 -22.19
C PRO A 549 9.83 -3.35 -23.70
N GLY A 550 9.37 -4.45 -24.30
CA GLY A 550 9.09 -4.50 -25.74
C GLY A 550 7.99 -3.53 -26.17
N ASN A 551 7.93 -3.25 -27.47
CA ASN A 551 6.76 -2.64 -28.08
C ASN A 551 5.77 -3.76 -28.38
N THR A 552 4.57 -3.69 -27.82
CA THR A 552 3.41 -4.53 -28.14
C THR A 552 2.85 -4.15 -29.52
N LYS A 553 3.70 -4.02 -30.55
CA LYS A 553 3.18 -4.04 -31.92
C LYS A 553 2.68 -5.46 -32.16
N GLN A 554 1.38 -5.59 -32.38
CA GLN A 554 0.78 -6.86 -32.78
C GLN A 554 1.62 -7.44 -33.93
N PRO A 555 1.99 -8.73 -33.87
CA PRO A 555 2.41 -9.42 -35.07
C PRO A 555 1.32 -9.19 -36.12
N SER A 556 1.69 -8.74 -37.32
CA SER A 556 0.76 -8.72 -38.45
C SER A 556 0.11 -10.10 -38.47
N ALA A 557 -1.22 -10.15 -38.27
CA ALA A 557 -1.95 -11.42 -38.20
C ALA A 557 -1.47 -12.29 -39.36
N PRO A 558 -1.14 -13.58 -39.12
CA PRO A 558 -0.81 -14.48 -40.23
C PRO A 558 -1.94 -14.33 -41.24
N ALA A 559 -1.57 -14.04 -42.50
CA ALA A 559 -2.53 -13.81 -43.57
C ALA A 559 -3.60 -14.89 -43.46
N LYS A 560 -4.85 -14.49 -43.18
CA LYS A 560 -5.97 -15.44 -43.09
C LYS A 560 -5.89 -16.28 -44.35
N SER A 561 -5.52 -17.55 -44.22
CA SER A 561 -5.61 -18.48 -45.33
C SER A 561 -7.05 -18.39 -45.79
N GLU A 562 -7.26 -18.04 -47.06
CA GLU A 562 -8.61 -18.05 -47.64
C GLU A 562 -9.28 -19.37 -47.26
N PRO A 563 -10.53 -19.35 -46.77
CA PRO A 563 -11.25 -20.57 -46.48
C PRO A 563 -11.17 -21.46 -47.71
N ALA A 564 -10.63 -22.67 -47.54
CA ALA A 564 -10.56 -23.65 -48.61
C ALA A 564 -11.97 -23.90 -49.15
N GLY A 565 -12.23 -23.41 -50.37
CA GLY A 565 -13.43 -23.69 -51.16
C GLY A 565 -14.69 -22.99 -50.65
N THR A 566 -14.90 -21.73 -51.04
CA THR A 566 -16.27 -21.26 -51.27
C THR A 566 -16.83 -22.06 -52.44
N ASN A 567 -17.60 -23.11 -52.14
CA ASN A 567 -18.51 -23.67 -53.14
C ASN A 567 -19.41 -22.51 -53.60
N GLU A 568 -19.29 -22.10 -54.86
CA GLU A 568 -20.09 -21.06 -55.53
C GLU A 568 -21.58 -21.45 -55.70
N GLY A 569 -22.15 -22.21 -54.76
CA GLY A 569 -23.53 -22.68 -54.77
C GLY A 569 -24.44 -22.09 -53.67
N GLY A 570 -23.93 -21.20 -52.82
CA GLY A 570 -24.70 -20.64 -51.70
C GLY A 570 -25.59 -19.47 -52.14
N GLY A 571 -26.90 -19.71 -52.29
CA GLY A 571 -27.88 -18.62 -52.51
C GLY A 571 -27.93 -17.63 -51.33
N ASN A 572 -28.46 -16.43 -51.58
CA ASN A 572 -28.70 -15.40 -50.55
C ASN A 572 -29.41 -16.00 -49.32
N VAL A 573 -28.92 -15.68 -48.13
CA VAL A 573 -29.56 -16.10 -46.87
C VAL A 573 -30.93 -15.43 -46.75
N PRO A 574 -31.98 -16.16 -46.34
CA PRO A 574 -33.31 -15.58 -46.16
C PRO A 574 -33.30 -14.43 -45.15
N ALA A 575 -33.99 -13.32 -45.46
CA ALA A 575 -34.14 -12.18 -44.54
C ALA A 575 -34.75 -12.60 -43.18
N GLU A 576 -35.62 -13.61 -43.20
CA GLU A 576 -36.22 -14.20 -42.01
C GLU A 576 -35.18 -14.85 -41.08
N PHE A 577 -34.13 -15.46 -41.63
CA PHE A 577 -33.03 -16.05 -40.84
C PHE A 577 -32.28 -14.96 -40.10
N VAL A 578 -31.86 -13.90 -40.80
CA VAL A 578 -31.15 -12.76 -40.19
C VAL A 578 -32.01 -12.10 -39.11
N SER A 579 -33.30 -11.91 -39.39
CA SER A 579 -34.25 -11.34 -38.43
C SER A 579 -34.41 -12.23 -37.19
N ALA A 580 -34.46 -13.56 -37.35
CA ALA A 580 -34.54 -14.49 -36.22
C ALA A 580 -33.28 -14.47 -35.34
N ILE A 581 -32.08 -14.48 -35.95
CA ILE A 581 -30.83 -14.38 -35.18
C ILE A 581 -30.76 -13.06 -34.42
N ARG A 582 -31.13 -11.93 -35.05
CA ARG A 582 -31.17 -10.62 -34.39
C ARG A 582 -32.05 -10.65 -33.13
N ARG A 583 -33.28 -11.18 -33.23
CA ARG A 583 -34.19 -11.29 -32.09
C ARG A 583 -33.67 -12.21 -30.98
N ALA A 584 -33.01 -13.30 -31.34
CA ALA A 584 -32.39 -14.20 -30.36
C ALA A 584 -31.25 -13.53 -29.59
N CYS A 585 -30.37 -12.77 -30.29
CA CYS A 585 -29.32 -11.98 -29.66
C CYS A 585 -29.89 -10.90 -28.73
N GLU A 586 -30.89 -10.15 -29.19
CA GLU A 586 -31.55 -9.13 -28.37
C GLU A 586 -32.25 -9.73 -27.14
N ALA A 587 -32.84 -10.93 -27.26
CA ALA A 587 -33.44 -11.63 -26.13
C ALA A 587 -32.40 -12.03 -25.07
N LEU A 588 -31.21 -12.49 -25.48
CA LEU A 588 -30.11 -12.77 -24.57
C LEU A 588 -29.59 -11.51 -23.88
N ILE A 589 -29.39 -10.42 -24.63
CA ILE A 589 -28.92 -9.14 -24.06
C ILE A 589 -29.91 -8.64 -22.99
N ARG A 590 -31.22 -8.75 -23.24
CA ARG A 590 -32.25 -8.38 -22.25
C ARG A 590 -32.24 -9.28 -21.00
N ALA A 591 -31.91 -10.57 -21.17
CA ALA A 591 -31.90 -11.55 -20.08
C ALA A 591 -30.60 -11.50 -19.24
N GLU A 592 -29.57 -10.78 -19.67
CA GLU A 592 -28.26 -10.76 -19.01
C GLU A 592 -28.32 -10.52 -17.50
N PRO A 593 -28.99 -9.48 -16.97
CA PRO A 593 -28.97 -9.21 -15.54
C PRO A 593 -29.54 -10.36 -14.71
N GLU A 594 -30.59 -11.02 -15.23
CA GLU A 594 -31.23 -12.17 -14.59
C GLU A 594 -30.31 -13.40 -14.62
N ILE A 595 -29.68 -13.68 -15.75
CA ILE A 595 -28.76 -14.82 -15.90
C ILE A 595 -27.52 -14.63 -15.02
N THR A 596 -26.93 -13.42 -15.00
CA THR A 596 -25.80 -13.08 -14.13
C THR A 596 -26.18 -13.26 -12.65
N GLN A 597 -27.39 -12.86 -12.25
CA GLN A 597 -27.87 -13.07 -10.89
C GLN A 597 -28.01 -14.56 -10.53
N MET A 598 -28.56 -15.38 -11.44
CA MET A 598 -28.64 -16.83 -11.23
C MET A 598 -27.24 -17.45 -11.09
N ASP A 599 -26.29 -17.00 -11.92
CA ASP A 599 -24.92 -17.51 -11.94
C ASP A 599 -24.08 -17.06 -10.73
N GLN A 600 -24.36 -15.90 -10.14
CA GLN A 600 -23.74 -15.51 -8.85
C GLN A 600 -24.12 -16.48 -7.71
N ILE A 601 -25.24 -17.19 -7.83
CA ILE A 601 -25.68 -18.22 -6.87
C ILE A 601 -25.12 -19.59 -7.25
N ALA A 602 -25.14 -19.93 -8.53
CA ALA A 602 -24.83 -21.28 -9.03
C ALA A 602 -23.42 -21.46 -9.61
N GLY A 603 -22.63 -20.41 -9.74
CA GLY A 603 -21.37 -20.37 -10.46
C GLY A 603 -20.47 -19.20 -10.05
N ASP A 604 -19.74 -18.63 -11.02
CA ASP A 604 -18.79 -17.53 -10.84
C ASP A 604 -19.37 -16.14 -11.19
N GLY A 605 -20.61 -16.09 -11.65
CA GLY A 605 -21.35 -14.84 -11.84
C GLY A 605 -21.00 -14.09 -13.12
N ASP A 606 -20.49 -14.78 -14.15
CA ASP A 606 -20.10 -14.20 -15.44
C ASP A 606 -20.87 -14.77 -16.64
N CYS A 607 -21.77 -15.74 -16.43
CA CYS A 607 -22.48 -16.40 -17.53
C CYS A 607 -23.32 -15.41 -18.36
N GLY A 608 -24.06 -14.52 -17.70
CA GLY A 608 -24.90 -13.54 -18.38
C GLY A 608 -24.07 -12.53 -19.19
N THR A 609 -23.03 -11.95 -18.58
CA THR A 609 -22.14 -11.00 -19.25
C THR A 609 -21.42 -11.66 -20.44
N THR A 610 -21.00 -12.91 -20.30
CA THR A 610 -20.40 -13.71 -21.39
C THR A 610 -21.38 -13.90 -22.55
N LEU A 611 -22.64 -14.30 -22.27
CA LEU A 611 -23.67 -14.46 -23.30
C LEU A 611 -24.01 -13.15 -24.00
N LYS A 612 -24.06 -12.04 -23.24
CA LYS A 612 -24.27 -10.70 -23.78
C LYS A 612 -23.15 -10.28 -24.73
N SER A 613 -21.88 -10.46 -24.35
CA SER A 613 -20.74 -10.15 -25.22
C SER A 613 -20.79 -10.92 -26.54
N GLY A 614 -21.14 -12.22 -26.49
CA GLY A 614 -21.36 -13.02 -27.70
C GLY A 614 -22.51 -12.48 -28.57
N ALA A 615 -23.65 -12.13 -27.96
CA ALA A 615 -24.80 -11.60 -28.66
C ALA A 615 -24.52 -10.22 -29.32
N GLU A 616 -23.84 -9.31 -28.61
CA GLU A 616 -23.45 -7.99 -29.14
C GLU A 616 -22.45 -8.12 -30.30
N ALA A 617 -21.49 -9.06 -30.21
CA ALA A 617 -20.54 -9.32 -31.29
C ALA A 617 -21.21 -9.86 -32.56
N VAL A 618 -22.20 -10.75 -32.40
CA VAL A 618 -23.00 -11.26 -33.52
C VAL A 618 -23.83 -10.14 -34.15
N LEU A 619 -24.50 -9.31 -33.36
CA LEU A 619 -25.27 -8.16 -33.86
C LEU A 619 -24.39 -7.18 -34.63
N GLY A 620 -23.22 -6.83 -34.08
CA GLY A 620 -22.24 -5.97 -34.76
C GLY A 620 -21.78 -6.56 -36.09
N THR A 621 -21.59 -7.88 -36.15
CA THR A 621 -21.24 -8.58 -37.39
C THR A 621 -22.38 -8.53 -38.41
N LEU A 622 -23.64 -8.73 -37.99
CA LEU A 622 -24.82 -8.65 -38.87
C LEU A 622 -25.07 -7.24 -39.42
N GLU A 623 -24.64 -6.20 -38.71
CA GLU A 623 -24.75 -4.80 -39.14
C GLU A 623 -23.62 -4.37 -40.06
N SER A 624 -22.45 -5.01 -39.93
CA SER A 624 -21.33 -4.82 -40.85
C SER A 624 -21.60 -5.52 -42.19
N GLN A 625 -21.29 -4.87 -43.33
CA GLN A 625 -21.38 -5.49 -44.67
C GLN A 625 -20.40 -6.67 -44.89
N SER A 626 -19.70 -7.11 -43.84
CA SER A 626 -18.74 -8.21 -43.80
C SER A 626 -19.38 -9.61 -43.68
N PHE A 627 -20.70 -9.68 -43.52
CA PHE A 627 -21.40 -10.97 -43.49
C PHE A 627 -21.55 -11.50 -44.92
N THR A 628 -20.64 -12.37 -45.33
CA THR A 628 -20.65 -13.00 -46.66
C THR A 628 -21.68 -14.12 -46.63
N LEU A 629 -22.90 -13.82 -47.09
CA LEU A 629 -24.11 -14.66 -47.06
C LEU A 629 -23.97 -15.91 -47.97
N SER A 630 -23.03 -16.80 -47.66
CA SER A 630 -22.78 -18.08 -48.35
C SER A 630 -23.80 -19.17 -47.94
N GLY A 631 -25.09 -18.79 -47.91
CA GLY A 631 -26.18 -19.63 -47.42
C GLY A 631 -26.20 -19.85 -45.90
N VAL A 632 -27.20 -20.59 -45.41
CA VAL A 632 -27.44 -20.78 -43.96
C VAL A 632 -26.26 -21.44 -43.24
N ALA A 633 -25.63 -22.46 -43.85
CA ALA A 633 -24.50 -23.15 -43.24
C ALA A 633 -23.26 -22.24 -43.08
N GLY A 634 -22.94 -21.45 -44.11
CA GLY A 634 -21.87 -20.45 -44.05
C GLY A 634 -22.13 -19.39 -42.99
N SER A 635 -23.37 -18.92 -42.89
CA SER A 635 -23.82 -17.99 -41.86
C SER A 635 -23.66 -18.52 -40.44
N ILE A 636 -24.08 -19.77 -40.17
CA ILE A 636 -23.91 -20.39 -38.85
C ILE A 636 -22.42 -20.58 -38.53
N SER A 637 -21.60 -20.93 -39.52
CA SER A 637 -20.15 -21.05 -39.33
C SER A 637 -19.50 -19.71 -38.98
N GLN A 638 -19.92 -18.61 -39.62
CA GLN A 638 -19.43 -17.27 -39.31
C GLN A 638 -19.87 -16.82 -37.92
N ILE A 639 -21.13 -17.09 -37.54
CA ILE A 639 -21.63 -16.82 -36.18
C ILE A 639 -20.81 -17.60 -35.15
N SER A 640 -20.51 -18.89 -35.41
CA SER A 640 -19.70 -19.71 -34.51
C SER A 640 -18.31 -19.12 -34.26
N ALA A 641 -17.64 -18.61 -35.31
CA ALA A 641 -16.34 -17.96 -35.19
C ALA A 641 -16.42 -16.68 -34.36
N VAL A 642 -17.41 -15.82 -34.61
CA VAL A 642 -17.62 -14.58 -33.86
C VAL A 642 -17.88 -14.84 -32.38
N VAL A 643 -18.75 -15.81 -32.09
CA VAL A 643 -19.05 -16.25 -30.72
C VAL A 643 -17.79 -16.81 -30.05
N GLY A 644 -16.98 -17.60 -30.77
CA GLY A 644 -15.72 -18.16 -30.27
C GLY A 644 -14.68 -17.10 -29.90
N ASP A 645 -14.63 -15.98 -30.65
CA ASP A 645 -13.72 -14.86 -30.38
C ASP A 645 -14.23 -13.96 -29.24
N ALA A 646 -15.55 -13.80 -29.10
CA ALA A 646 -16.17 -12.86 -28.17
C ALA A 646 -16.50 -13.45 -26.79
N MET A 647 -16.69 -14.77 -26.68
CA MET A 647 -17.10 -15.44 -25.44
C MET A 647 -15.95 -16.21 -24.79
N GLY A 648 -15.56 -15.82 -23.57
CA GLY A 648 -14.58 -16.56 -22.77
C GLY A 648 -15.19 -17.81 -22.10
N GLY A 649 -14.42 -18.90 -21.97
CA GLY A 649 -14.75 -20.02 -21.08
C GLY A 649 -15.90 -20.96 -21.49
N THR A 650 -16.76 -20.60 -22.45
CA THR A 650 -17.95 -21.40 -22.82
C THR A 650 -17.79 -22.15 -24.14
N SER A 651 -16.86 -23.10 -24.19
CA SER A 651 -16.49 -23.79 -25.43
C SER A 651 -17.58 -24.67 -26.06
N GLY A 652 -18.56 -25.10 -25.27
CA GLY A 652 -19.65 -25.95 -25.77
C GLY A 652 -20.58 -25.28 -26.78
N ALA A 653 -20.84 -23.98 -26.66
CA ALA A 653 -21.80 -23.28 -27.52
C ALA A 653 -21.31 -23.16 -28.97
N PHE A 654 -20.05 -22.78 -29.18
CA PHE A 654 -19.48 -22.71 -30.53
C PHE A 654 -19.18 -24.11 -31.11
N ILE A 655 -18.84 -25.11 -30.30
CA ILE A 655 -18.70 -26.50 -30.79
C ILE A 655 -20.02 -26.98 -31.39
N TYR A 656 -21.14 -26.71 -30.72
CA TYR A 656 -22.47 -27.03 -31.25
C TYR A 656 -22.77 -26.27 -32.55
N LEU A 657 -22.54 -24.95 -32.59
CA LEU A 657 -22.80 -24.14 -33.79
C LEU A 657 -21.93 -24.57 -34.98
N SER A 658 -20.65 -24.86 -34.77
CA SER A 658 -19.76 -25.37 -35.82
C SER A 658 -20.19 -26.76 -36.32
N ALA A 659 -20.61 -27.65 -35.43
CA ALA A 659 -21.12 -28.96 -35.82
C ALA A 659 -22.48 -28.86 -36.53
N LEU A 660 -23.33 -27.90 -36.15
CA LEU A 660 -24.59 -27.61 -36.82
C LEU A 660 -24.35 -27.08 -38.24
N ALA A 661 -23.39 -26.16 -38.39
CA ALA A 661 -22.95 -25.70 -39.71
C ALA A 661 -22.46 -26.86 -40.57
N GLN A 662 -21.64 -27.76 -40.01
CA GLN A 662 -21.17 -28.97 -40.69
C GLN A 662 -22.31 -29.87 -41.14
N GLY A 663 -23.30 -30.14 -40.28
CA GLY A 663 -24.48 -30.94 -40.63
C GLY A 663 -25.34 -30.31 -41.73
N LEU A 664 -25.27 -28.98 -41.90
CA LEU A 664 -25.99 -28.22 -42.91
C LEU A 664 -25.17 -27.94 -44.19
N GLN A 665 -23.90 -28.37 -44.29
CA GLN A 665 -23.08 -28.14 -45.49
C GLN A 665 -23.58 -28.92 -46.72
N SER A 666 -24.25 -30.06 -46.51
CA SER A 666 -24.72 -30.95 -47.57
C SER A 666 -26.21 -30.82 -47.91
N VAL A 667 -26.93 -29.85 -47.32
CA VAL A 667 -28.37 -29.66 -47.52
C VAL A 667 -28.68 -28.55 -48.53
N SER A 668 -29.89 -28.54 -49.06
CA SER A 668 -30.33 -27.54 -50.04
C SER A 668 -30.32 -26.10 -49.50
N ALA A 669 -30.35 -25.10 -50.39
CA ALA A 669 -30.31 -23.67 -50.02
C ALA A 669 -31.45 -23.20 -49.10
N LYS A 670 -32.54 -23.98 -48.98
CA LYS A 670 -33.64 -23.78 -48.03
C LYS A 670 -33.88 -25.10 -47.28
N PRO A 671 -33.17 -25.34 -46.16
CA PRO A 671 -33.31 -26.59 -45.45
C PRO A 671 -34.73 -26.77 -44.90
N THR A 672 -35.25 -27.98 -45.05
CA THR A 672 -36.52 -28.43 -44.48
C THR A 672 -36.39 -28.64 -42.97
N ARG A 673 -37.53 -28.77 -42.27
CA ARG A 673 -37.55 -29.10 -40.83
C ARG A 673 -36.74 -30.37 -40.53
N ALA A 674 -36.90 -31.42 -41.34
CA ALA A 674 -36.19 -32.69 -41.16
C ALA A 674 -34.67 -32.55 -41.32
N GLU A 675 -34.22 -31.71 -42.27
CA GLU A 675 -32.80 -31.41 -42.46
C GLU A 675 -32.22 -30.62 -41.28
N TYR A 676 -32.94 -29.62 -40.74
CA TYR A 676 -32.53 -28.93 -39.52
C TYR A 676 -32.50 -29.85 -38.29
N ALA A 677 -33.50 -30.73 -38.14
CA ALA A 677 -33.56 -31.68 -37.04
C ALA A 677 -32.38 -32.66 -37.07
N SER A 678 -32.10 -33.23 -38.24
CA SER A 678 -30.96 -34.14 -38.45
C SER A 678 -29.62 -33.46 -38.16
N ALA A 679 -29.43 -32.22 -38.67
CA ALA A 679 -28.21 -31.46 -38.40
C ALA A 679 -28.07 -31.08 -36.91
N ALA A 680 -29.17 -30.78 -36.22
CA ALA A 680 -29.18 -30.49 -34.79
C ALA A 680 -28.86 -31.72 -33.93
N VAL A 681 -29.38 -32.91 -34.30
CA VAL A 681 -29.01 -34.18 -33.67
C VAL A 681 -27.52 -34.47 -33.87
N PHE A 682 -27.01 -34.31 -35.10
CA PHE A 682 -25.58 -34.46 -35.39
C PHE A 682 -24.73 -33.51 -34.54
N ALA A 683 -25.15 -32.24 -34.42
CA ALA A 683 -24.46 -31.25 -33.62
C ALA A 683 -24.46 -31.58 -32.12
N LEU A 684 -25.57 -32.10 -31.59
CA LEU A 684 -25.68 -32.57 -30.21
C LEU A 684 -24.74 -33.76 -29.95
N ASP A 685 -24.68 -34.72 -30.87
CA ASP A 685 -23.78 -35.87 -30.76
C ASP A 685 -22.30 -35.45 -30.78
N ARG A 686 -21.95 -34.45 -31.59
CA ARG A 686 -20.60 -33.86 -31.58
C ARG A 686 -20.34 -33.17 -30.25
N LEU A 687 -21.26 -32.34 -29.75
CA LEU A 687 -21.12 -31.70 -28.44
C LEU A 687 -20.86 -32.75 -27.35
N TYR A 688 -21.56 -33.88 -27.40
CA TYR A 688 -21.41 -35.03 -26.50
C TYR A 688 -20.06 -35.73 -26.50
N THR A 689 -19.23 -35.52 -27.52
CA THR A 689 -17.83 -35.97 -27.50
C THR A 689 -16.91 -35.07 -26.66
N TYR A 690 -17.31 -33.81 -26.43
CA TYR A 690 -16.49 -32.81 -25.72
C TYR A 690 -17.04 -32.47 -24.33
N THR A 691 -18.31 -32.77 -24.05
CA THR A 691 -18.91 -32.61 -22.72
C THR A 691 -19.43 -33.93 -22.14
N ARG A 692 -19.29 -34.08 -20.81
CA ARG A 692 -19.91 -35.16 -20.04
C ARG A 692 -21.34 -34.85 -19.59
N ALA A 693 -21.81 -33.62 -19.76
CA ALA A 693 -23.17 -33.23 -19.38
C ALA A 693 -24.22 -34.01 -20.18
N ARG A 694 -25.21 -34.59 -19.49
CA ARG A 694 -26.33 -35.35 -20.06
C ARG A 694 -27.60 -35.07 -19.25
N PRO A 695 -28.75 -34.81 -19.88
CA PRO A 695 -29.99 -34.57 -19.16
C PRO A 695 -30.40 -35.80 -18.32
N PRO A 696 -30.92 -35.61 -17.09
CA PRO A 696 -30.89 -34.37 -16.33
C PRO A 696 -29.49 -34.13 -15.75
N SER A 697 -28.83 -33.03 -16.13
CA SER A 697 -27.52 -32.60 -15.62
C SER A 697 -27.49 -31.23 -14.97
N ARG A 698 -28.57 -30.44 -15.16
CA ARG A 698 -28.64 -29.03 -14.76
C ARG A 698 -27.58 -28.20 -15.48
N THR A 699 -27.66 -28.16 -16.80
CA THR A 699 -26.79 -27.39 -17.69
C THR A 699 -27.57 -26.90 -18.91
N LEU A 700 -26.92 -26.12 -19.78
CA LEU A 700 -27.43 -25.75 -21.10
C LEU A 700 -27.86 -26.95 -21.98
N VAL A 701 -27.33 -28.15 -21.71
CA VAL A 701 -27.64 -29.36 -22.48
C VAL A 701 -29.09 -29.81 -22.23
N ASP A 702 -29.62 -29.58 -21.02
CA ASP A 702 -30.96 -30.00 -20.62
C ASP A 702 -32.07 -29.43 -21.54
N PRO A 703 -32.17 -28.10 -21.74
CA PRO A 703 -33.13 -27.55 -22.70
C PRO A 703 -32.74 -27.76 -24.15
N LEU A 704 -31.44 -27.84 -24.47
CA LEU A 704 -30.97 -28.04 -25.84
C LEU A 704 -31.39 -29.42 -26.38
N GLU A 705 -31.14 -30.49 -25.62
CA GLU A 705 -31.57 -31.84 -26.01
C GLU A 705 -33.10 -31.95 -26.08
N ALA A 706 -33.81 -31.34 -25.13
CA ALA A 706 -35.28 -31.34 -25.13
C ALA A 706 -35.85 -30.68 -26.39
N PHE A 707 -35.29 -29.54 -26.82
CA PHE A 707 -35.65 -28.89 -28.08
C PHE A 707 -35.37 -29.79 -29.28
N ILE A 708 -34.17 -30.37 -29.36
CA ILE A 708 -33.73 -31.15 -30.53
C ILE A 708 -34.56 -32.43 -30.67
N LYS A 709 -34.85 -33.13 -29.57
CA LYS A 709 -35.72 -34.32 -29.57
C LYS A 709 -37.12 -33.98 -30.07
N SER A 710 -37.71 -32.89 -29.58
CA SER A 710 -39.05 -32.46 -30.01
C SER A 710 -39.07 -31.91 -31.45
N LEU A 711 -37.99 -31.25 -31.88
CA LEU A 711 -37.85 -30.78 -33.27
C LEU A 711 -37.84 -31.96 -34.26
N ASN A 712 -37.21 -33.08 -33.86
CA ASN A 712 -37.11 -34.33 -34.63
C ASN A 712 -38.37 -35.21 -34.56
N ASP A 713 -39.33 -34.91 -33.68
CA ASP A 713 -40.62 -35.61 -33.64
C ASP A 713 -41.60 -34.94 -34.61
N GLU A 714 -41.96 -35.64 -35.68
CA GLU A 714 -42.88 -35.14 -36.71
C GLU A 714 -44.31 -34.90 -36.19
N ASN A 715 -44.68 -35.49 -35.04
CA ASN A 715 -46.00 -35.33 -34.43
C ASN A 715 -46.14 -34.04 -33.62
N LEU A 716 -45.03 -33.38 -33.29
CA LEU A 716 -45.00 -32.14 -32.52
C LEU A 716 -44.85 -30.95 -33.45
N ASP A 717 -45.47 -29.82 -33.13
CA ASP A 717 -45.21 -28.56 -33.82
C ASP A 717 -43.95 -27.85 -33.27
N LEU A 718 -43.53 -26.79 -33.97
CA LEU A 718 -42.34 -26.04 -33.58
C LEU A 718 -42.52 -25.32 -32.22
N GLY A 719 -43.74 -24.87 -31.89
CA GLY A 719 -44.06 -24.26 -30.60
C GLY A 719 -43.88 -25.23 -29.45
N GLN A 720 -44.35 -26.47 -29.61
CA GLN A 720 -44.17 -27.55 -28.64
C GLN A 720 -42.68 -27.90 -28.43
N ALA A 721 -41.84 -27.79 -29.46
CA ALA A 721 -40.39 -27.95 -29.29
C ALA A 721 -39.77 -26.84 -28.42
N PHE A 722 -40.22 -25.59 -28.61
CA PHE A 722 -39.82 -24.47 -27.75
C PHE A 722 -40.31 -24.62 -26.31
N ASP A 723 -41.56 -25.08 -26.12
CA ASP A 723 -42.13 -25.34 -24.79
C ASP A 723 -41.37 -26.46 -24.07
N ALA A 724 -40.94 -27.51 -24.78
CA ALA A 724 -40.11 -28.58 -24.23
C ALA A 724 -38.77 -28.05 -23.69
N ALA A 725 -38.09 -27.17 -24.43
CA ALA A 725 -36.88 -26.49 -23.94
C ALA A 725 -37.18 -25.60 -22.73
N HIS A 726 -38.28 -24.85 -22.76
CA HIS A 726 -38.66 -23.99 -21.64
C HIS A 726 -38.88 -24.80 -20.35
N HIS A 727 -39.66 -25.88 -20.42
CA HIS A 727 -39.90 -26.75 -19.27
C HIS A 727 -38.63 -27.45 -18.79
N ALA A 728 -37.75 -27.88 -19.70
CA ALA A 728 -36.47 -28.47 -19.33
C ALA A 728 -35.57 -27.45 -18.61
N ALA A 729 -35.51 -26.20 -19.09
CA ALA A 729 -34.79 -25.13 -18.43
C ALA A 729 -35.38 -24.79 -17.05
N GLU A 730 -36.71 -24.71 -16.92
CA GLU A 730 -37.36 -24.48 -15.62
C GLU A 730 -37.13 -25.63 -14.64
N ASN A 731 -37.13 -26.88 -15.13
CA ASN A 731 -36.95 -28.06 -14.29
C ASN A 731 -35.56 -28.09 -13.63
N THR A 732 -34.57 -27.40 -14.20
CA THR A 732 -33.22 -27.28 -13.61
C THR A 732 -33.21 -26.76 -12.17
N LYS A 733 -34.21 -25.96 -11.78
CA LYS A 733 -34.37 -25.46 -10.41
C LYS A 733 -34.62 -26.55 -9.36
N GLN A 734 -35.11 -27.71 -9.81
CA GLN A 734 -35.40 -28.89 -8.98
C GLN A 734 -34.31 -29.96 -9.08
N LEU A 735 -33.30 -29.76 -9.91
CA LEU A 735 -32.25 -30.73 -10.15
C LEU A 735 -31.02 -30.45 -9.27
N ALA A 736 -30.42 -31.53 -8.77
CA ALA A 736 -29.05 -31.48 -8.29
C ALA A 736 -28.11 -31.33 -9.49
N ALA A 737 -27.13 -30.42 -9.37
CA ALA A 737 -26.13 -30.24 -10.41
C ALA A 737 -25.24 -31.48 -10.52
N ARG A 738 -25.08 -32.02 -11.75
CA ARG A 738 -24.22 -33.19 -12.03
C ARG A 738 -23.06 -32.87 -12.94
N ALA A 739 -23.08 -31.70 -13.57
CA ALA A 739 -22.02 -31.19 -14.44
C ALA A 739 -21.99 -29.66 -14.38
N GLY A 740 -20.94 -29.05 -14.96
CA GLY A 740 -20.74 -27.60 -14.92
C GLY A 740 -20.25 -27.10 -13.55
N ARG A 741 -20.12 -25.78 -13.40
CA ARG A 741 -19.64 -25.15 -12.15
C ARG A 741 -20.60 -25.38 -10.98
N ALA A 742 -21.89 -25.44 -11.25
CA ALA A 742 -22.92 -25.72 -10.25
C ALA A 742 -22.74 -27.07 -9.54
N ALA A 743 -22.03 -28.04 -10.14
CA ALA A 743 -21.75 -29.33 -9.51
C ALA A 743 -20.78 -29.23 -8.30
N TYR A 744 -20.08 -28.10 -8.14
CA TYR A 744 -19.20 -27.83 -7.00
C TYR A 744 -19.89 -27.02 -5.89
N VAL A 745 -21.11 -26.54 -6.13
CA VAL A 745 -21.87 -25.73 -5.16
C VAL A 745 -22.77 -26.64 -4.33
N GLU A 746 -22.88 -26.36 -3.03
CA GLU A 746 -23.77 -27.08 -2.12
C GLU A 746 -25.20 -27.11 -2.66
N ALA A 747 -25.82 -28.29 -2.65
CA ALA A 747 -27.11 -28.52 -3.30
C ALA A 747 -28.25 -27.61 -2.78
N GLU A 748 -28.19 -27.22 -1.50
CA GLU A 748 -29.21 -26.35 -0.89
C GLU A 748 -29.07 -24.89 -1.35
N THR A 749 -27.85 -24.43 -1.70
CA THR A 749 -27.59 -23.06 -2.20
C THR A 749 -28.22 -22.84 -3.58
N VAL A 750 -28.23 -23.88 -4.40
CA VAL A 750 -28.67 -23.81 -5.80
C VAL A 750 -30.14 -24.22 -5.98
N LYS A 751 -30.82 -24.61 -4.90
CA LYS A 751 -32.20 -25.08 -4.92
C LYS A 751 -33.18 -23.94 -5.21
N GLY A 752 -34.12 -24.18 -6.13
CA GLY A 752 -35.13 -23.17 -6.50
C GLY A 752 -34.65 -22.12 -7.50
N VAL A 753 -33.37 -22.15 -7.90
CA VAL A 753 -32.79 -21.27 -8.93
C VAL A 753 -32.53 -22.09 -10.20
N CYS A 754 -32.93 -21.58 -11.36
CA CYS A 754 -32.64 -22.25 -12.63
C CYS A 754 -31.13 -22.26 -12.94
N ASP A 755 -30.69 -23.18 -13.78
CA ASP A 755 -29.33 -23.14 -14.33
C ASP A 755 -29.18 -21.95 -15.29
N PRO A 756 -28.16 -21.08 -15.11
CA PRO A 756 -27.98 -19.89 -15.94
C PRO A 756 -27.74 -20.25 -17.42
N GLY A 757 -27.00 -21.33 -17.70
CA GLY A 757 -26.79 -21.81 -19.06
C GLY A 757 -28.08 -22.32 -19.73
N ALA A 758 -28.89 -23.06 -18.99
CA ALA A 758 -30.19 -23.54 -19.44
C ALA A 758 -31.16 -22.38 -19.69
N TRP A 759 -31.16 -21.38 -18.80
CA TRP A 759 -31.97 -20.17 -18.95
C TRP A 759 -31.53 -19.36 -20.18
N GLY A 760 -30.22 -19.24 -20.41
CA GLY A 760 -29.66 -18.65 -21.62
C GLY A 760 -30.14 -19.34 -22.89
N VAL A 761 -30.06 -20.67 -22.98
CA VAL A 761 -30.58 -21.44 -24.12
C VAL A 761 -32.08 -21.22 -24.31
N ARG A 762 -32.86 -21.20 -23.23
CA ARG A 762 -34.30 -20.92 -23.26
C ARG A 762 -34.58 -19.52 -23.83
N CYS A 763 -33.83 -18.50 -23.43
CA CYS A 763 -34.00 -17.13 -23.92
C CYS A 763 -33.60 -17.00 -25.40
N LEU A 764 -32.50 -17.63 -25.81
CA LEU A 764 -32.06 -17.70 -27.20
C LEU A 764 -33.15 -18.34 -28.07
N LEU A 765 -33.61 -19.53 -27.69
CA LEU A 765 -34.64 -20.27 -28.42
C LEU A 765 -35.96 -19.47 -28.48
N ARG A 766 -36.38 -18.85 -27.38
CA ARG A 766 -37.60 -18.03 -27.38
C ARG A 766 -37.52 -16.86 -28.36
N GLY A 767 -36.37 -16.17 -28.42
CA GLY A 767 -36.17 -15.08 -29.36
C GLY A 767 -36.24 -15.50 -30.84
N LEU A 768 -35.94 -16.77 -31.16
CA LEU A 768 -36.14 -17.31 -32.51
C LEU A 768 -37.63 -17.44 -32.87
N LEU A 769 -38.49 -17.79 -31.90
CA LEU A 769 -39.92 -18.03 -32.10
C LEU A 769 -40.73 -16.73 -32.26
N ASP A 770 -40.42 -15.69 -31.49
CA ASP A 770 -41.20 -14.46 -31.45
C ASP A 770 -41.24 -13.85 -32.88
N ARG A 771 -42.43 -13.66 -33.46
CA ARG A 771 -42.56 -12.99 -34.77
C ARG A 771 -42.49 -11.48 -34.57
N ALA A 772 -41.83 -10.76 -35.47
CA ALA A 772 -41.92 -9.31 -35.49
C ALA A 772 -43.39 -8.92 -35.65
N ASN A 773 -43.89 -8.07 -34.73
CA ASN A 773 -45.20 -7.43 -34.88
C ASN A 773 -45.24 -6.55 -36.12
#